data_AF-A0A7I8EQK4-F1
#
_entry.id   AF-A0A7I8EQK4-F1
#
_cell.length_a   1.000
_cell.length_b   1.000
_cell.length_c   1.000
_cell.angle_alpha   90.00
_cell.angle_beta   90.00
_cell.angle_gamma   90.00
#
_symmetry.space_group_name_H-M   'P 1'
#
loop_
_entity.id
_entity.type
_entity.pdbx_description
1 polymer ?
#
loop_
_entity_poly.entity_id
_entity_poly.type
_entity_poly.pdbx_seq_one_letter_code
_entity_poly.pdbx_strand_id
1 'polypeptide(L)'
;MKKDVFTMLHQIFSENEHGQGVDTQTQIPSEKKKQRRGATGIRGFVHWSQEEQRKAFLTWLPCELHDAPGIDWEQLPAEVMGYCVRTIGNSPDAAVLAVAAASMHGEMGLASLRAQFRNVAVLLRDFRTRGLIQHITDLREEHIWITWAKQQEKTEGARQHLVSYRAITNFHFPLYLRRLSRTDQLRMRQYALPSSPANLTRDYFPYQKLKAVQQAERKATTDILVPLYPVLRQIVRLRKQLTERLLLAFREACRNVEAGEEELPYHFQHTDVIPEVTRDARTVAEVQIQGLEVTLHLIIWDKPTWVKHHADLYSDEVKRTADHGIRAYASSQNCFFVEVENPARDVLWFGDLIEHRTFQYFAKWDGSSPEPADYQLRWQYARQLGFSRGCACGSSGLLDPGDQWFVSATGRSDALIFEPESLYRGILLGSALAMLSLSNGSRMSELLQVSMNKERRVTRTETILLLGKDGQPQIGKDGQPLTKQVKLHFQHLLPKGARTEEERQLFPLSKEAMRLLREVQTLLEETYGEVPVVAPARNNIKREDLKSERYLFQWRTWSNQQQTCISPADAQILLRFLFHGLDLYTAQGKPIRVSVHVLRHVMATHARRYRHVPPEVVAHFFLHHHLQELTGRAPTLPEVSEYYTLLTEEQRFAVISTDLDEQEELDHALLQMSPTTRDLEQKNADLQAVYEIWHSLHPTAFGNCGCPGLCPRETDRSLCLGCSYHIEDPEKLGAALVWRADYAKQAEVFEAQGNAIDARQARIKVQFLDDMINVMRMQLEEESAGRYIPVFKVLPSPHRQLEVCNENEG
;
A
#
# COMPACT_ATOMS: atom_id res chain seq x y z
N MET A 1 -8.39 31.46 53.35
CA MET A 1 -9.81 31.86 53.24
C MET A 1 -10.32 31.61 51.83
N LYS A 2 -10.37 30.33 51.42
CA LYS A 2 -10.79 29.85 50.10
C LYS A 2 -11.63 28.60 50.31
N LYS A 3 -12.94 28.80 50.45
CA LYS A 3 -14.04 27.83 50.41
C LYS A 3 -15.27 28.74 50.46
N ASP A 4 -15.94 28.93 49.33
CA ASP A 4 -17.33 29.42 49.18
C ASP A 4 -17.61 30.04 47.80
N VAL A 5 -17.16 29.38 46.74
CA VAL A 5 -17.66 29.65 45.36
C VAL A 5 -18.21 28.38 44.70
N PHE A 6 -18.12 27.21 45.36
CA PHE A 6 -18.56 25.93 44.78
C PHE A 6 -20.01 25.52 45.15
N THR A 7 -20.75 26.36 45.87
CA THR A 7 -22.10 26.05 46.37
C THR A 7 -23.20 26.85 45.67
N MET A 8 -22.99 27.31 44.43
CA MET A 8 -23.99 28.09 43.68
C MET A 8 -24.41 27.48 42.34
N LEU A 9 -23.90 26.29 41.98
CA LEU A 9 -24.29 25.57 40.74
C LEU A 9 -25.09 24.28 40.97
N HIS A 10 -25.51 24.01 42.21
CA HIS A 10 -26.37 22.85 42.52
C HIS A 10 -27.84 23.21 42.77
N GLN A 11 -28.24 24.47 42.51
CA GLN A 11 -29.54 25.02 42.89
C GLN A 11 -30.35 25.61 41.70
N ILE A 12 -30.15 25.09 40.48
CA ILE A 12 -30.95 25.45 39.29
C ILE A 12 -31.73 24.25 38.69
N PHE A 13 -31.65 23.04 39.27
CA PHE A 13 -32.39 21.87 38.77
C PHE A 13 -33.18 21.13 39.86
N SER A 14 -33.88 21.85 40.73
CA SER A 14 -34.88 21.22 41.61
C SER A 14 -36.01 22.20 41.94
N GLU A 15 -36.96 22.36 41.04
CA GLU A 15 -38.32 22.82 41.34
C GLU A 15 -39.23 22.44 40.16
N ASN A 16 -39.91 21.30 40.29
CA ASN A 16 -41.26 21.02 39.79
C ASN A 16 -41.61 19.56 40.12
N GLU A 17 -42.03 19.32 41.36
CA GLU A 17 -42.99 18.26 41.65
C GLU A 17 -44.39 18.88 41.66
N HIS A 18 -45.36 18.24 41.02
CA HIS A 18 -46.72 17.96 41.54
C HIS A 18 -47.46 17.09 40.52
N GLY A 19 -47.86 15.87 40.89
CA GLY A 19 -48.74 15.04 40.04
C GLY A 19 -48.75 13.53 40.27
N GLN A 20 -49.00 13.11 41.52
CA GLN A 20 -49.73 11.90 41.96
C GLN A 20 -49.70 10.59 41.15
N GLY A 21 -49.35 9.48 41.83
CA GLY A 21 -49.95 8.16 41.58
C GLY A 21 -49.04 6.94 41.76
N VAL A 22 -48.85 6.50 43.02
CA VAL A 22 -49.05 5.12 43.54
C VAL A 22 -48.77 3.97 42.54
N ASP A 23 -47.82 3.03 42.72
CA ASP A 23 -47.75 2.07 43.82
C ASP A 23 -46.47 1.18 43.77
N THR A 24 -46.00 0.78 44.96
CA THR A 24 -45.32 -0.49 45.33
C THR A 24 -44.19 -1.12 44.47
N GLN A 25 -42.93 -1.08 44.93
CA GLN A 25 -42.26 -2.17 45.68
C GLN A 25 -40.74 -1.95 45.86
N THR A 26 -40.29 -2.31 47.06
CA THR A 26 -39.03 -1.99 47.72
C THR A 26 -37.81 -2.76 47.18
N GLN A 27 -36.80 -1.98 46.79
CA GLN A 27 -35.32 -2.09 46.99
C GLN A 27 -34.73 -3.48 47.29
N ILE A 28 -33.62 -3.88 46.66
CA ILE A 28 -32.28 -3.34 46.95
C ILE A 28 -31.40 -3.18 45.69
N PRO A 29 -30.82 -1.98 45.44
CA PRO A 29 -29.59 -1.87 44.66
C PRO A 29 -28.43 -1.22 45.41
N SER A 30 -27.27 -1.84 45.26
CA SER A 30 -25.97 -1.44 45.76
C SER A 30 -25.55 -0.03 45.32
N GLU A 31 -25.50 0.91 46.26
CA GLU A 31 -25.09 2.30 46.04
C GLU A 31 -23.56 2.53 45.90
N LYS A 32 -22.75 1.46 45.84
CA LYS A 32 -21.27 1.58 45.82
C LYS A 32 -20.61 1.68 44.43
N LYS A 33 -21.37 1.75 43.32
CA LYS A 33 -20.79 1.82 41.96
C LYS A 33 -20.76 3.21 41.29
N LYS A 34 -21.34 4.27 41.88
CA LYS A 34 -21.44 5.58 41.21
C LYS A 34 -20.26 6.54 41.40
N GLN A 35 -19.33 6.28 42.33
CA GLN A 35 -18.20 7.20 42.60
C GLN A 35 -16.90 6.92 41.81
N ARG A 36 -16.86 5.95 40.89
CA ARG A 36 -15.67 5.64 40.05
C ARG A 36 -15.80 6.05 38.57
N ARG A 37 -16.66 7.03 38.23
CA ARG A 37 -16.85 7.54 36.85
C ARG A 37 -16.23 8.92 36.56
N GLY A 38 -15.30 9.40 37.39
CA GLY A 38 -14.67 10.72 37.20
C GLY A 38 -13.58 10.82 36.13
N ALA A 39 -13.01 9.71 35.64
CA ALA A 39 -11.86 9.75 34.72
C ALA A 39 -11.99 8.88 33.46
N THR A 40 -13.03 8.03 33.37
CA THR A 40 -13.23 7.08 32.26
C THR A 40 -14.24 7.53 31.21
N GLY A 41 -15.04 8.58 31.48
CA GLY A 41 -16.10 9.03 30.57
C GLY A 41 -15.63 9.72 29.28
N ILE A 42 -14.39 10.21 29.22
CA ILE A 42 -13.88 11.03 28.09
C ILE A 42 -13.17 10.20 27.00
N ARG A 43 -13.28 8.87 27.03
CA ARG A 43 -12.87 8.00 25.92
C ARG A 43 -13.97 8.04 24.86
N GLY A 44 -13.65 8.57 23.69
CA GLY A 44 -14.60 8.67 22.58
C GLY A 44 -15.21 10.05 22.35
N PHE A 45 -14.60 11.15 22.82
CA PHE A 45 -15.09 12.54 22.60
C PHE A 45 -15.54 12.83 21.16
N VAL A 46 -14.79 12.35 20.16
CA VAL A 46 -15.11 12.55 18.72
C VAL A 46 -16.39 11.81 18.28
N HIS A 47 -16.87 10.87 19.09
CA HIS A 47 -18.09 10.10 18.87
C HIS A 47 -19.29 10.63 19.68
N TRP A 48 -19.09 11.65 20.52
CA TRP A 48 -20.19 12.35 21.18
C TRP A 48 -21.00 13.13 20.14
N SER A 49 -22.23 13.51 20.48
CA SER A 49 -23.01 14.40 19.62
C SER A 49 -22.29 15.74 19.47
N GLN A 50 -22.51 16.45 18.36
CA GLN A 50 -21.87 17.74 18.12
C GLN A 50 -22.18 18.75 19.24
N GLU A 51 -23.40 18.70 19.79
CA GLU A 51 -23.83 19.53 20.92
C GLU A 51 -23.08 19.17 22.21
N GLU A 52 -22.91 17.88 22.52
CA GLU A 52 -22.13 17.41 23.68
C GLU A 52 -20.65 17.80 23.58
N GLN A 53 -20.06 17.68 22.39
CA GLN A 53 -18.68 18.09 22.12
C GLN A 53 -18.51 19.59 22.37
N ARG A 54 -19.41 20.40 21.81
CA ARG A 54 -19.41 21.87 21.97
C ARG A 54 -19.58 22.26 23.42
N LYS A 55 -20.57 21.69 24.11
CA LYS A 55 -20.84 21.98 25.53
C LYS A 55 -19.62 21.68 26.40
N ALA A 56 -19.00 20.52 26.19
CA ALA A 56 -17.80 20.14 26.94
C ALA A 56 -16.59 21.03 26.62
N PHE A 57 -16.42 21.43 25.36
CA PHE A 57 -15.37 22.37 24.96
C PHE A 57 -15.58 23.77 25.54
N LEU A 58 -16.78 24.33 25.46
CA LEU A 58 -17.11 25.65 26.02
C LEU A 58 -17.01 25.66 27.56
N THR A 59 -17.31 24.54 28.22
CA THR A 59 -17.11 24.40 29.68
C THR A 59 -15.62 24.38 30.04
N TRP A 60 -14.77 23.84 29.16
CA TRP A 60 -13.32 23.85 29.33
C TRP A 60 -12.69 25.21 28.99
N LEU A 61 -13.23 25.91 27.99
CA LEU A 61 -12.73 27.20 27.53
C LEU A 61 -12.97 28.29 28.61
N PRO A 62 -11.96 29.09 28.98
CA PRO A 62 -12.16 30.23 29.88
C PRO A 62 -13.30 31.13 29.42
N CYS A 63 -14.18 31.53 30.34
CA CYS A 63 -15.41 32.28 30.01
C CYS A 63 -15.12 33.60 29.29
N GLU A 64 -14.01 34.26 29.63
CA GLU A 64 -13.47 35.46 28.98
C GLU A 64 -13.08 35.29 27.49
N LEU A 65 -13.04 34.05 26.98
CA LEU A 65 -12.79 33.73 25.59
C LEU A 65 -14.04 33.28 24.83
N HIS A 66 -15.20 33.11 25.49
CA HIS A 66 -16.42 32.63 24.82
C HIS A 66 -16.88 33.57 23.71
N ASP A 67 -16.70 34.88 23.92
CA ASP A 67 -16.97 35.97 22.98
C ASP A 67 -15.70 36.49 22.30
N ALA A 68 -14.66 35.65 22.16
CA ALA A 68 -13.40 36.07 21.54
C ALA A 68 -13.64 36.58 20.10
N PRO A 69 -13.24 37.83 19.80
CA PRO A 69 -13.61 38.49 18.54
C PRO A 69 -13.00 37.78 17.34
N GLY A 70 -13.80 37.58 16.29
CA GLY A 70 -13.35 36.93 15.05
C GLY A 70 -13.00 35.45 15.19
N ILE A 71 -13.36 34.80 16.30
CA ILE A 71 -13.25 33.35 16.48
C ILE A 71 -14.65 32.77 16.60
N ASP A 72 -15.01 31.91 15.65
CA ASP A 72 -16.17 31.05 15.78
C ASP A 72 -15.76 29.71 16.39
N TRP A 73 -15.95 29.57 17.70
CA TRP A 73 -15.63 28.34 18.41
C TRP A 73 -16.45 27.15 17.93
N GLU A 74 -17.62 27.37 17.33
CA GLU A 74 -18.48 26.30 16.83
C GLU A 74 -17.95 25.61 15.58
N GLN A 75 -17.05 26.27 14.85
CA GLN A 75 -16.39 25.76 13.64
C GLN A 75 -15.09 25.00 13.96
N LEU A 76 -14.62 25.05 15.20
CA LEU A 76 -13.39 24.36 15.57
C LEU A 76 -13.58 22.82 15.44
N PRO A 77 -12.64 22.08 14.81
CA PRO A 77 -12.83 20.65 14.59
C PRO A 77 -12.90 19.85 15.90
N ALA A 78 -13.76 18.83 15.93
CA ALA A 78 -14.00 17.97 17.09
C ALA A 78 -12.72 17.32 17.65
N GLU A 79 -11.77 16.98 16.79
CA GLU A 79 -10.48 16.42 17.18
C GLU A 79 -9.60 17.42 17.92
N VAL A 80 -9.67 18.70 17.56
CA VAL A 80 -8.95 19.79 18.21
C VAL A 80 -9.61 20.11 19.55
N MET A 81 -10.94 20.27 19.57
CA MET A 81 -11.72 20.41 20.80
C MET A 81 -11.44 19.27 21.79
N GLY A 82 -11.49 18.04 21.30
CA GLY A 82 -11.21 16.85 22.10
C GLY A 82 -9.76 16.73 22.55
N TYR A 83 -8.80 17.33 21.83
CA TYR A 83 -7.41 17.40 22.29
C TYR A 83 -7.26 18.44 23.41
N CYS A 84 -7.90 19.60 23.27
CA CYS A 84 -7.97 20.63 24.30
C CYS A 84 -8.53 20.07 25.62
N VAL A 85 -9.74 19.52 25.57
CA VAL A 85 -10.42 19.00 26.77
C VAL A 85 -9.64 17.85 27.42
N ARG A 86 -9.14 16.88 26.63
CA ARG A 86 -8.53 15.66 27.19
C ARG A 86 -7.06 15.78 27.52
N THR A 87 -6.29 16.47 26.69
CA THR A 87 -4.83 16.44 26.75
C THR A 87 -4.26 17.71 27.35
N ILE A 88 -4.84 18.87 27.03
CA ILE A 88 -4.45 20.14 27.65
C ILE A 88 -5.09 20.24 29.03
N GLY A 89 -6.39 19.94 29.14
CA GLY A 89 -7.10 19.91 30.42
C GLY A 89 -6.89 21.20 31.20
N ASN A 90 -6.53 21.09 32.49
CA ASN A 90 -6.32 22.24 33.37
C ASN A 90 -4.92 22.87 33.25
N SER A 91 -4.27 22.76 32.07
CA SER A 91 -2.97 23.40 31.84
C SER A 91 -3.07 24.91 32.06
N PRO A 92 -2.07 25.56 32.70
CA PRO A 92 -2.01 27.02 32.77
C PRO A 92 -1.93 27.68 31.38
N ASP A 93 -1.57 26.92 30.35
CA ASP A 93 -1.46 27.40 28.97
C ASP A 93 -2.77 27.24 28.18
N ALA A 94 -3.86 26.78 28.81
CA ALA A 94 -5.11 26.43 28.13
C ALA A 94 -5.69 27.57 27.28
N ALA A 95 -5.77 28.78 27.83
CA ALA A 95 -6.34 29.94 27.13
C ALA A 95 -5.52 30.31 25.89
N VAL A 96 -4.18 30.39 26.04
CA VAL A 96 -3.26 30.72 24.96
C VAL A 96 -3.25 29.64 23.88
N LEU A 97 -3.28 28.36 24.27
CA LEU A 97 -3.36 27.25 23.32
C LEU A 97 -4.70 27.21 22.57
N ALA A 98 -5.82 27.52 23.22
CA ALA A 98 -7.12 27.62 22.56
C ALA A 98 -7.12 28.70 21.47
N VAL A 99 -6.63 29.91 21.81
CA VAL A 99 -6.51 31.02 20.87
C VAL A 99 -5.52 30.70 19.74
N ALA A 100 -4.40 30.05 20.07
CA ALA A 100 -3.44 29.60 19.06
C ALA A 100 -4.07 28.62 18.05
N ALA A 101 -4.83 27.63 18.52
CA ALA A 101 -5.55 26.68 17.66
C ALA A 101 -6.57 27.39 16.76
N ALA A 102 -7.37 28.31 17.33
CA ALA A 102 -8.34 29.08 16.58
C ALA A 102 -7.69 29.99 15.53
N SER A 103 -6.57 30.65 15.84
CA SER A 103 -5.86 31.54 14.90
C SER A 103 -5.29 30.82 13.67
N MET A 104 -5.08 29.50 13.75
CA MET A 104 -4.63 28.66 12.65
C MET A 104 -5.79 28.05 11.86
N HIS A 105 -7.00 28.05 12.42
CA HIS A 105 -8.17 27.44 11.80
C HIS A 105 -8.58 28.19 10.52
N GLY A 106 -9.03 27.46 9.51
CA GLY A 106 -9.34 27.99 8.16
C GLY A 106 -8.12 28.19 7.25
N GLU A 107 -6.92 28.40 7.79
CA GLU A 107 -5.69 28.63 7.00
C GLU A 107 -4.99 27.33 6.57
N MET A 108 -5.29 26.20 7.22
CA MET A 108 -4.68 24.89 6.93
C MET A 108 -5.66 23.74 7.16
N GLY A 109 -5.41 22.59 6.53
CA GLY A 109 -6.20 21.38 6.76
C GLY A 109 -6.04 20.80 8.17
N LEU A 110 -7.04 20.06 8.65
CA LEU A 110 -7.13 19.57 10.04
C LEU A 110 -5.92 18.75 10.49
N ALA A 111 -5.38 17.88 9.63
CA ALA A 111 -4.21 17.08 9.99
C ALA A 111 -2.98 17.97 10.32
N SER A 112 -2.80 19.03 9.53
CA SER A 112 -1.73 20.02 9.74
C SER A 112 -2.01 20.87 10.97
N LEU A 113 -3.24 21.34 11.14
CA LEU A 113 -3.69 22.08 12.32
C LEU A 113 -3.39 21.29 13.60
N ARG A 114 -3.83 20.02 13.65
CA ARG A 114 -3.62 19.13 14.79
C ARG A 114 -2.14 18.85 15.04
N ALA A 115 -1.35 18.65 14.00
CA ALA A 115 0.10 18.42 14.14
C ALA A 115 0.81 19.66 14.69
N GLN A 116 0.58 20.84 14.11
CA GLN A 116 1.18 22.09 14.58
C GLN A 116 0.75 22.42 16.01
N PHE A 117 -0.54 22.30 16.29
CA PHE A 117 -1.09 22.53 17.62
C PHE A 117 -0.49 21.60 18.67
N ARG A 118 -0.42 20.29 18.38
CA ARG A 118 0.21 19.30 19.26
C ARG A 118 1.68 19.63 19.52
N ASN A 119 2.43 20.01 18.49
CA ASN A 119 3.85 20.34 18.61
C ASN A 119 4.08 21.51 19.57
N VAL A 120 3.24 22.54 19.49
CA VAL A 120 3.32 23.70 20.39
C VAL A 120 2.91 23.34 21.81
N ALA A 121 1.85 22.55 21.99
CA ALA A 121 1.44 22.07 23.30
C ALA A 121 2.51 21.20 23.98
N VAL A 122 3.18 20.33 23.20
CA VAL A 122 4.32 19.51 23.68
C VAL A 122 5.50 20.39 24.06
N LEU A 123 5.83 21.40 23.25
CA LEU A 123 6.93 22.33 23.55
C LEU A 123 6.72 23.09 24.86
N LEU A 124 5.53 23.68 25.06
CA LEU A 124 5.21 24.40 26.29
C LEU A 124 5.24 23.49 27.51
N ARG A 125 4.71 22.26 27.37
CA ARG A 125 4.81 21.24 28.43
C ARG A 125 6.26 20.89 28.74
N ASP A 126 7.12 20.76 27.74
CA ASP A 126 8.54 20.45 27.93
C ASP A 126 9.27 21.58 28.68
N PHE A 127 9.02 22.85 28.33
CA PHE A 127 9.54 23.99 29.10
C PHE A 127 9.13 23.94 30.58
N ARG A 128 7.85 23.67 30.86
CA ARG A 128 7.33 23.62 32.23
C ARG A 128 7.84 22.43 33.02
N THR A 129 7.84 21.23 32.43
CA THR A 129 8.28 20.01 33.10
C THR A 129 9.77 20.03 33.45
N ARG A 130 10.57 20.79 32.70
CA ARG A 130 11.98 21.07 32.99
C ARG A 130 12.21 22.23 33.95
N GLY A 131 11.15 22.87 34.44
CA GLY A 131 11.23 24.01 35.35
C GLY A 131 11.80 25.28 34.71
N LEU A 132 11.80 25.37 33.39
CA LEU A 132 12.39 26.51 32.66
C LEU A 132 11.48 27.74 32.64
N ILE A 133 10.17 27.56 32.79
CA ILE A 133 9.19 28.66 32.85
C ILE A 133 8.15 28.42 33.94
N GLN A 134 7.75 29.48 34.63
CA GLN A 134 6.59 29.52 35.53
C GLN A 134 5.41 30.21 34.82
N HIS A 135 5.69 31.25 34.04
CA HIS A 135 4.72 31.99 33.24
C HIS A 135 5.11 31.94 31.75
N ILE A 136 4.12 32.02 30.86
CA ILE A 136 4.38 32.07 29.41
C ILE A 136 5.27 33.26 29.03
N THR A 137 5.16 34.38 29.77
CA THR A 137 5.94 35.59 29.57
C THR A 137 7.45 35.40 29.74
N ASP A 138 7.86 34.38 30.51
CA ASP A 138 9.27 34.06 30.73
C ASP A 138 9.96 33.72 29.40
N LEU A 139 9.22 33.17 28.42
CA LEU A 139 9.72 32.91 27.07
C LEU A 139 10.15 34.17 26.29
N ARG A 140 10.01 35.38 26.84
CA ARG A 140 10.67 36.58 26.29
C ARG A 140 12.18 36.56 26.51
N GLU A 141 12.65 35.80 27.50
CA GLU A 141 14.05 35.74 27.88
C GLU A 141 14.79 34.74 26.99
N GLU A 142 15.74 35.25 26.21
CA GLU A 142 16.49 34.45 25.24
C GLU A 142 17.26 33.28 25.89
N HIS A 143 17.75 33.45 27.12
CA HIS A 143 18.51 32.42 27.81
C HIS A 143 17.69 31.15 28.11
N ILE A 144 16.36 31.26 28.26
CA ILE A 144 15.46 30.11 28.47
C ILE A 144 15.44 29.24 27.22
N TRP A 145 15.29 29.86 26.04
CA TRP A 145 15.33 29.17 24.75
C TRP A 145 16.67 28.50 24.49
N ILE A 146 17.77 29.20 24.80
CA ILE A 146 19.12 28.66 24.65
C ILE A 146 19.34 27.47 25.59
N THR A 147 18.93 27.58 26.85
CA THR A 147 19.05 26.52 27.85
C THR A 147 18.28 25.29 27.42
N TRP A 148 17.03 25.48 26.99
CA TRP A 148 16.23 24.41 26.41
C TRP A 148 16.93 23.77 25.22
N ALA A 149 17.35 24.56 24.22
CA ALA A 149 17.97 24.04 22.99
C ALA A 149 19.27 23.26 23.25
N LYS A 150 20.06 23.64 24.26
CA LYS A 150 21.27 22.90 24.69
C LYS A 150 20.94 21.53 25.31
N GLN A 151 19.78 21.39 25.95
CA GLN A 151 19.34 20.16 26.61
C GLN A 151 18.55 19.22 25.70
N GLN A 152 18.23 19.63 24.47
CA GLN A 152 17.50 18.79 23.52
C GLN A 152 18.45 17.91 22.71
N GLU A 153 17.98 16.70 22.41
CA GLU A 153 18.54 15.94 21.31
C GLU A 153 18.32 16.71 20.00
N LYS A 154 19.35 16.81 19.17
CA LYS A 154 19.34 17.56 17.91
C LYS A 154 18.59 16.82 16.81
N THR A 155 17.33 16.50 17.06
CA THR A 155 16.45 15.73 16.18
C THR A 155 15.55 16.65 15.35
N GLU A 156 15.03 16.12 14.25
CA GLU A 156 14.03 16.80 13.42
C GLU A 156 12.72 17.05 14.17
N GLY A 157 12.34 16.17 15.11
CA GLY A 157 11.16 16.36 15.96
C GLY A 157 11.26 17.59 16.85
N ALA A 158 12.40 17.77 17.54
CA ALA A 158 12.65 18.95 18.37
C ALA A 158 12.66 20.24 17.52
N ARG A 159 13.22 20.19 16.31
CA ARG A 159 13.16 21.30 15.35
C ARG A 159 11.72 21.63 14.96
N GLN A 160 10.91 20.61 14.67
CA GLN A 160 9.52 20.79 14.25
C GLN A 160 8.66 21.45 15.33
N HIS A 161 8.95 21.21 16.61
CA HIS A 161 8.34 21.95 17.73
C HIS A 161 8.58 23.46 17.61
N LEU A 162 9.83 23.88 17.38
CA LEU A 162 10.18 25.30 17.20
C LEU A 162 9.56 25.91 15.94
N VAL A 163 9.53 25.16 14.83
CA VAL A 163 8.93 25.63 13.57
C VAL A 163 7.44 25.88 13.74
N SER A 164 6.72 24.94 14.35
CA SER A 164 5.29 25.11 14.65
C SER A 164 5.05 26.28 15.60
N TYR A 165 5.89 26.45 16.63
CA TYR A 165 5.80 27.60 17.53
C TYR A 165 5.96 28.93 16.78
N ARG A 166 7.01 29.06 15.98
CA ARG A 166 7.28 30.27 15.18
C ARG A 166 6.19 30.56 14.15
N ALA A 167 5.62 29.55 13.52
CA ALA A 167 4.52 29.73 12.58
C ALA A 167 3.32 30.42 13.27
N ILE A 168 3.00 30.03 14.50
CA ILE A 168 1.95 30.68 15.29
C ILE A 168 2.35 32.10 15.67
N THR A 169 3.53 32.29 16.26
CA THR A 169 3.94 33.60 16.81
C THR A 169 4.20 34.66 15.76
N ASN A 170 4.72 34.26 14.59
CA ASN A 170 5.18 35.20 13.57
C ASN A 170 4.19 35.35 12.42
N PHE A 171 3.27 34.40 12.24
CA PHE A 171 2.36 34.41 11.09
C PHE A 171 0.89 34.29 11.51
N HIS A 172 0.43 33.16 12.03
CA HIS A 172 -1.00 32.90 12.21
C HIS A 172 -1.66 33.86 13.21
N PHE A 173 -1.06 34.02 14.40
CA PHE A 173 -1.63 34.89 15.42
C PHE A 173 -1.55 36.39 15.04
N PRO A 174 -0.42 36.90 14.50
CA PRO A 174 -0.39 38.26 13.94
C PRO A 174 -1.40 38.50 12.81
N LEU A 175 -1.61 37.52 11.92
CA LEU A 175 -2.59 37.62 10.84
C LEU A 175 -4.01 37.71 11.40
N TYR A 176 -4.33 36.89 12.40
CA TYR A 176 -5.59 36.96 13.14
C TYR A 176 -5.79 38.36 13.76
N LEU A 177 -4.80 38.90 14.49
CA LEU A 177 -4.91 40.23 15.08
C LEU A 177 -5.15 41.33 14.03
N ARG A 178 -4.54 41.23 12.84
CA ARG A 178 -4.74 42.21 11.76
C ARG A 178 -6.18 42.27 11.23
N ARG A 179 -6.98 41.21 11.43
CA ARG A 179 -8.39 41.16 11.02
C ARG A 179 -9.34 41.82 12.02
N LEU A 180 -8.86 42.17 13.22
CA LEU A 180 -9.67 42.69 14.31
C LEU A 180 -9.63 44.22 14.40
N SER A 181 -10.64 44.79 15.07
CA SER A 181 -10.65 46.22 15.45
C SER A 181 -9.50 46.55 16.42
N ARG A 182 -9.12 47.83 16.55
CA ARG A 182 -8.02 48.23 17.45
C ARG A 182 -8.29 47.86 18.92
N THR A 183 -9.54 47.94 19.36
CA THR A 183 -9.96 47.58 20.73
C THR A 183 -9.83 46.08 20.95
N ASP A 184 -10.33 45.28 20.01
CA ASP A 184 -10.24 43.82 20.05
C ASP A 184 -8.81 43.31 19.95
N GLN A 185 -7.97 43.98 19.16
CA GLN A 185 -6.54 43.69 19.09
C GLN A 185 -5.86 43.83 20.45
N LEU A 186 -6.18 44.88 21.22
CA LEU A 186 -5.61 45.08 22.56
C LEU A 186 -6.08 43.99 23.52
N ARG A 187 -7.37 43.64 23.48
CA ARG A 187 -7.95 42.54 24.27
C ARG A 187 -7.25 41.22 23.96
N MET A 188 -7.02 40.90 22.69
CA MET A 188 -6.48 39.61 22.28
C MET A 188 -4.96 39.49 22.42
N ARG A 189 -4.22 40.60 22.44
CA ARG A 189 -2.75 40.61 22.62
C ARG A 189 -2.28 39.93 23.91
N GLN A 190 -3.09 39.86 24.96
CA GLN A 190 -2.71 39.18 26.20
C GLN A 190 -2.52 37.66 26.02
N TYR A 191 -3.10 37.08 24.96
CA TYR A 191 -2.95 35.67 24.61
C TYR A 191 -1.81 35.42 23.60
N ALA A 192 -0.99 36.44 23.30
CA ALA A 192 0.14 36.30 22.39
C ALA A 192 1.25 35.43 23.01
N LEU A 193 1.67 34.40 22.28
CA LEU A 193 2.90 33.68 22.59
C LEU A 193 4.13 34.58 22.29
N PRO A 194 5.11 34.69 23.21
CA PRO A 194 6.34 35.42 22.96
C PRO A 194 7.10 34.89 21.74
N SER A 195 7.77 35.75 20.97
CA SER A 195 8.56 35.30 19.84
C SER A 195 9.83 34.58 20.30
N SER A 196 10.15 33.44 19.70
CA SER A 196 11.46 32.79 19.92
C SER A 196 12.60 33.57 19.25
N PRO A 197 13.85 33.51 19.75
CA PRO A 197 15.00 34.15 19.12
C PRO A 197 15.17 33.73 17.65
N ALA A 198 15.42 34.68 16.74
CA ALA A 198 15.36 34.44 15.29
C ALA A 198 16.32 33.34 14.78
N ASN A 199 17.52 33.27 15.35
CA ASN A 199 18.57 32.35 14.89
C ASN A 199 18.59 31.01 15.63
N LEU A 200 17.76 30.80 16.66
CA LEU A 200 17.76 29.60 17.50
C LEU A 200 17.73 28.29 16.70
N THR A 201 16.83 28.19 15.70
CA THR A 201 16.74 27.01 14.84
C THR A 201 18.02 26.80 14.02
N ARG A 202 18.62 27.87 13.47
CA ARG A 202 19.84 27.77 12.66
C ARG A 202 21.05 27.38 13.50
N ASP A 203 21.18 27.96 14.68
CA ASP A 203 22.38 27.88 15.50
C ASP A 203 22.45 26.57 16.31
N TYR A 204 21.31 26.03 16.75
CA TYR A 204 21.25 24.82 17.58
C TYR A 204 20.77 23.57 16.83
N PHE A 205 20.02 23.73 15.73
CA PHE A 205 19.50 22.63 14.93
C PHE A 205 19.97 22.79 13.47
N PRO A 206 21.21 22.42 13.12
CA PRO A 206 21.81 22.67 11.79
C PRO A 206 21.08 21.87 10.70
N TYR A 207 19.95 22.38 10.26
CA TYR A 207 19.00 21.74 9.35
C TYR A 207 19.65 21.40 8.02
N GLN A 208 20.56 22.24 7.52
CA GLN A 208 21.28 21.94 6.28
C GLN A 208 22.14 20.68 6.41
N LYS A 209 22.79 20.47 7.56
CA LYS A 209 23.56 19.24 7.83
C LYS A 209 22.63 18.03 7.95
N LEU A 210 21.55 18.13 8.73
CA LEU A 210 20.56 17.05 8.86
C LEU A 210 19.88 16.71 7.52
N LYS A 211 19.53 17.72 6.72
CA LYS A 211 18.96 17.57 5.38
C LYS A 211 19.96 16.93 4.42
N ALA A 212 21.22 17.35 4.44
CA ALA A 212 22.29 16.76 3.64
C ALA A 212 22.51 15.29 4.01
N VAL A 213 22.52 14.95 5.31
CA VAL A 213 22.58 13.56 5.80
C VAL A 213 21.37 12.77 5.31
N GLN A 214 20.14 13.28 5.47
CA GLN A 214 18.93 12.61 4.97
C GLN A 214 18.91 12.45 3.44
N GLN A 215 19.45 13.42 2.70
CA GLN A 215 19.60 13.35 1.24
C GLN A 215 20.64 12.30 0.86
N ALA A 216 21.79 12.24 1.55
CA ALA A 216 22.81 11.24 1.34
C ALA A 216 22.30 9.83 1.68
N GLU A 217 21.56 9.66 2.78
CA GLU A 217 20.93 8.38 3.14
C GLU A 217 19.90 7.95 2.09
N ARG A 218 19.01 8.86 1.64
CA ARG A 218 18.07 8.56 0.56
C ARG A 218 18.79 8.18 -0.73
N LYS A 219 19.85 8.91 -1.08
CA LYS A 219 20.68 8.62 -2.26
C LYS A 219 21.29 7.22 -2.15
N ALA A 220 21.89 6.88 -1.01
CA ALA A 220 22.46 5.56 -0.76
C ALA A 220 21.43 4.44 -0.86
N THR A 221 20.19 4.67 -0.40
CA THR A 221 19.08 3.74 -0.60
C THR A 221 18.69 3.61 -2.08
N THR A 222 18.52 4.73 -2.79
CA THR A 222 18.12 4.70 -4.20
C THR A 222 19.19 4.14 -5.13
N ASP A 223 20.47 4.34 -4.83
CA ASP A 223 21.58 3.83 -5.65
C ASP A 223 21.58 2.29 -5.70
N ILE A 224 21.11 1.63 -4.63
CA ILE A 224 20.93 0.17 -4.58
C ILE A 224 19.62 -0.28 -5.24
N LEU A 225 18.51 0.43 -4.98
CA LEU A 225 17.19 -0.02 -5.40
C LEU A 225 16.83 0.30 -6.86
N VAL A 226 17.38 1.38 -7.43
CA VAL A 226 17.07 1.80 -8.81
C VAL A 226 17.44 0.73 -9.84
N PRO A 227 18.65 0.12 -9.80
CA PRO A 227 18.97 -0.95 -10.73
C PRO A 227 18.17 -2.24 -10.45
N LEU A 228 17.65 -2.41 -9.23
CA LEU A 228 16.74 -3.52 -8.87
C LEU A 228 15.28 -3.29 -9.28
N TYR A 229 14.95 -2.17 -9.94
CA TYR A 229 13.58 -1.87 -10.35
C TYR A 229 12.87 -3.03 -11.09
N PRO A 230 13.49 -3.72 -12.08
CA PRO A 230 12.87 -4.88 -12.73
C PRO A 230 12.61 -6.04 -11.76
N VAL A 231 13.60 -6.39 -10.93
CA VAL A 231 13.50 -7.46 -9.92
C VAL A 231 12.37 -7.18 -8.93
N LEU A 232 12.24 -5.93 -8.47
CA LEU A 232 11.17 -5.51 -7.56
C LEU A 232 9.77 -5.63 -8.17
N ARG A 233 9.62 -5.39 -9.48
CA ARG A 233 8.32 -5.58 -10.14
C ARG A 233 7.99 -7.07 -10.29
N GLN A 234 8.97 -7.88 -10.64
CA GLN A 234 8.75 -9.30 -10.86
C GLN A 234 8.52 -10.09 -9.58
N ILE A 235 9.27 -9.78 -8.51
CA ILE A 235 9.04 -10.46 -7.22
C ILE A 235 7.60 -10.23 -6.73
N VAL A 236 7.03 -9.05 -7.00
CA VAL A 236 5.61 -8.76 -6.71
C VAL A 236 4.69 -9.68 -7.50
N ARG A 237 4.91 -9.81 -8.82
CA ARG A 237 4.11 -10.68 -9.69
C ARG A 237 4.20 -12.14 -9.28
N LEU A 238 5.42 -12.63 -9.10
CA LEU A 238 5.72 -14.02 -8.74
C LEU A 238 5.10 -14.40 -7.41
N ARG A 239 5.26 -13.56 -6.38
CA ARG A 239 4.66 -13.79 -5.07
C ARG A 239 3.13 -13.81 -5.13
N LYS A 240 2.51 -12.92 -5.91
CA LYS A 240 1.05 -12.95 -6.13
C LYS A 240 0.62 -14.25 -6.81
N GLN A 241 1.27 -14.63 -7.91
CA GLN A 241 0.96 -15.84 -8.67
C GLN A 241 1.12 -17.13 -7.84
N LEU A 242 2.21 -17.24 -7.09
CA LEU A 242 2.48 -18.35 -6.17
C LEU A 242 1.33 -18.52 -5.17
N THR A 243 0.90 -17.42 -4.54
CA THR A 243 -0.23 -17.50 -3.58
C THR A 243 -1.59 -17.68 -4.21
N GLU A 244 -1.78 -17.26 -5.46
CA GLU A 244 -3.00 -17.56 -6.22
C GLU A 244 -3.11 -19.06 -6.51
N ARG A 245 -2.02 -19.70 -6.95
CA ARG A 245 -1.98 -21.15 -7.19
C ARG A 245 -2.22 -21.94 -5.90
N LEU A 246 -1.59 -21.54 -4.80
CA LEU A 246 -1.84 -22.13 -3.48
C LEU A 246 -3.31 -21.97 -3.05
N LEU A 247 -3.89 -20.78 -3.25
CA LEU A 247 -5.30 -20.53 -2.93
C LEU A 247 -6.25 -21.40 -3.77
N LEU A 248 -5.94 -21.61 -5.05
CA LEU A 248 -6.72 -22.49 -5.91
C LEU A 248 -6.67 -23.95 -5.43
N ALA A 249 -5.48 -24.46 -5.08
CA ALA A 249 -5.32 -25.80 -4.53
C ALA A 249 -6.07 -25.96 -3.19
N PHE A 250 -5.97 -24.96 -2.31
CA PHE A 250 -6.73 -24.93 -1.06
C PHE A 250 -8.25 -24.95 -1.30
N ARG A 251 -8.76 -24.11 -2.20
CA ARG A 251 -10.20 -24.05 -2.53
C ARG A 251 -10.71 -25.35 -3.14
N GLU A 252 -9.89 -26.03 -3.92
CA GLU A 252 -10.21 -27.34 -4.47
C GLU A 252 -10.33 -28.40 -3.38
N ALA A 253 -9.35 -28.47 -2.50
CA ALA A 253 -9.39 -29.38 -1.35
C ALA A 253 -10.56 -29.08 -0.40
N CYS A 254 -10.92 -27.80 -0.17
CA CYS A 254 -12.14 -27.44 0.56
C CYS A 254 -13.40 -27.94 -0.14
N ARG A 255 -13.51 -27.82 -1.48
CA ARG A 255 -14.67 -28.32 -2.23
C ARG A 255 -14.83 -29.83 -2.10
N ASN A 256 -13.74 -30.59 -2.12
CA ASN A 256 -13.78 -32.05 -1.96
C ASN A 256 -14.33 -32.43 -0.57
N VAL A 257 -13.90 -31.72 0.47
CA VAL A 257 -14.44 -31.89 1.84
C VAL A 257 -15.92 -31.50 1.91
N GLU A 258 -16.31 -30.37 1.33
CA GLU A 258 -17.71 -29.91 1.31
C GLU A 258 -18.63 -30.84 0.50
N ALA A 259 -18.11 -31.47 -0.55
CA ALA A 259 -18.82 -32.47 -1.34
C ALA A 259 -18.93 -33.84 -0.63
N GLY A 260 -18.22 -34.04 0.47
CA GLY A 260 -18.15 -35.31 1.19
C GLY A 260 -17.29 -36.37 0.49
N GLU A 261 -16.43 -35.96 -0.43
CA GLU A 261 -15.45 -36.85 -1.09
C GLU A 261 -14.26 -37.16 -0.17
N GLU A 262 -13.96 -36.26 0.77
CA GLU A 262 -12.87 -36.35 1.74
C GLU A 262 -13.33 -35.96 3.14
N GLU A 263 -12.71 -36.54 4.18
CA GLU A 263 -13.02 -36.24 5.59
C GLU A 263 -11.92 -35.37 6.24
N LEU A 264 -12.30 -34.53 7.20
CA LEU A 264 -11.35 -33.73 7.99
C LEU A 264 -10.73 -34.55 9.14
N PRO A 265 -9.42 -34.43 9.41
CA PRO A 265 -8.43 -33.63 8.67
C PRO A 265 -8.07 -34.21 7.31
N TYR A 266 -8.07 -33.35 6.29
CA TYR A 266 -7.74 -33.76 4.92
C TYR A 266 -6.30 -33.36 4.56
N HIS A 267 -5.49 -34.33 4.15
CA HIS A 267 -4.09 -34.12 3.78
C HIS A 267 -3.96 -33.98 2.27
N PHE A 268 -3.27 -32.93 1.82
CA PHE A 268 -2.98 -32.72 0.41
C PHE A 268 -1.59 -32.11 0.22
N GLN A 269 -1.07 -32.21 -1.00
CA GLN A 269 0.24 -31.67 -1.36
C GLN A 269 0.09 -30.57 -2.41
N HIS A 270 0.93 -29.54 -2.31
CA HIS A 270 1.05 -28.48 -3.31
C HIS A 270 2.52 -28.27 -3.67
N THR A 271 2.91 -28.66 -4.87
CA THR A 271 4.26 -28.40 -5.40
C THR A 271 4.27 -27.10 -6.20
N ASP A 272 5.22 -26.23 -5.89
CA ASP A 272 5.40 -24.95 -6.58
C ASP A 272 6.85 -24.47 -6.51
N VAL A 273 7.16 -23.39 -7.22
CA VAL A 273 8.48 -22.78 -7.24
C VAL A 273 8.45 -21.45 -6.47
N ILE A 274 9.16 -21.40 -5.36
CA ILE A 274 9.31 -20.20 -4.54
C ILE A 274 10.34 -19.28 -5.20
N PRO A 275 10.00 -18.00 -5.47
CA PRO A 275 10.94 -17.04 -5.99
C PRO A 275 11.85 -16.53 -4.88
N GLU A 276 13.12 -16.94 -4.91
CA GLU A 276 14.17 -16.42 -4.04
C GLU A 276 15.06 -15.43 -4.80
N VAL A 277 15.60 -14.44 -4.09
CA VAL A 277 16.60 -13.54 -4.66
C VAL A 277 17.97 -14.00 -4.18
N THR A 278 18.94 -14.09 -5.08
CA THR A 278 20.34 -14.44 -4.76
C THR A 278 20.85 -13.64 -3.57
N ARG A 279 21.13 -14.32 -2.45
CA ARG A 279 21.52 -13.68 -1.17
C ARG A 279 23.01 -13.37 -1.08
N ASP A 280 23.82 -14.03 -1.89
CA ASP A 280 25.28 -13.91 -1.95
C ASP A 280 25.78 -12.91 -3.00
N ALA A 281 24.85 -12.27 -3.73
CA ALA A 281 25.16 -11.25 -4.74
C ALA A 281 25.98 -10.11 -4.12
N ARG A 282 27.19 -9.88 -4.63
CA ARG A 282 28.10 -8.83 -4.17
C ARG A 282 27.88 -7.52 -4.90
N THR A 283 27.26 -7.59 -6.08
CA THR A 283 26.87 -6.43 -6.89
C THR A 283 25.41 -6.51 -7.29
N VAL A 284 24.80 -5.36 -7.58
CA VAL A 284 23.40 -5.30 -8.01
C VAL A 284 23.17 -6.02 -9.35
N ALA A 285 24.20 -6.12 -10.19
CA ALA A 285 24.14 -6.83 -11.48
C ALA A 285 24.10 -8.36 -11.33
N GLU A 286 24.57 -8.90 -10.20
CA GLU A 286 24.51 -10.32 -9.87
C GLU A 286 23.16 -10.74 -9.29
N VAL A 287 22.29 -9.78 -8.97
CA VAL A 287 21.00 -10.06 -8.35
C VAL A 287 20.06 -10.71 -9.37
N GLN A 288 19.70 -11.96 -9.12
CA GLN A 288 18.79 -12.74 -9.94
C GLN A 288 17.68 -13.36 -9.08
N ILE A 289 16.55 -13.64 -9.72
CA ILE A 289 15.48 -14.43 -9.11
C ILE A 289 15.75 -15.89 -9.45
N GLN A 290 15.88 -16.72 -8.42
CA GLN A 290 16.03 -18.16 -8.51
C GLN A 290 14.70 -18.83 -8.12
N GLY A 291 14.40 -19.94 -8.77
CA GLY A 291 13.27 -20.78 -8.41
C GLY A 291 13.73 -21.91 -7.49
N LEU A 292 13.18 -21.97 -6.28
CA LEU A 292 13.31 -23.12 -5.40
C LEU A 292 12.03 -23.95 -5.47
N GLU A 293 12.09 -25.14 -6.07
CA GLU A 293 10.96 -26.07 -6.05
C GLU A 293 10.72 -26.59 -4.63
N VAL A 294 9.48 -26.48 -4.17
CA VAL A 294 9.05 -26.92 -2.85
C VAL A 294 7.72 -27.64 -2.95
N THR A 295 7.62 -28.80 -2.30
CA THR A 295 6.36 -29.50 -2.04
C THR A 295 5.88 -29.16 -0.63
N LEU A 296 4.76 -28.44 -0.56
CA LEU A 296 4.08 -28.14 0.69
C LEU A 296 3.16 -29.32 1.06
N HIS A 297 3.33 -29.84 2.28
CA HIS A 297 2.49 -30.84 2.91
C HIS A 297 1.49 -30.12 3.81
N LEU A 298 0.23 -30.12 3.40
CA LEU A 298 -0.83 -29.29 3.97
C LEU A 298 -1.95 -30.15 4.52
N ILE A 299 -2.47 -29.76 5.68
CA ILE A 299 -3.63 -30.39 6.31
C ILE A 299 -4.74 -29.36 6.43
N ILE A 300 -5.91 -29.66 5.86
CA ILE A 300 -7.11 -28.83 5.99
C ILE A 300 -7.82 -29.18 7.29
N TRP A 301 -8.20 -28.12 8.00
CA TRP A 301 -8.95 -28.16 9.22
C TRP A 301 -10.13 -27.21 9.16
N ASP A 302 -11.16 -27.54 9.93
CA ASP A 302 -12.10 -26.55 10.45
C ASP A 302 -11.90 -26.41 11.97
N LYS A 303 -12.52 -25.41 12.60
CA LYS A 303 -12.25 -25.16 14.02
C LYS A 303 -12.74 -26.29 14.95
N PRO A 304 -13.94 -26.88 14.74
CA PRO A 304 -14.38 -28.03 15.53
C PRO A 304 -13.45 -29.24 15.43
N THR A 305 -13.07 -29.64 14.21
CA THR A 305 -12.21 -30.82 13.99
C THR A 305 -10.82 -30.61 14.56
N TRP A 306 -10.26 -29.39 14.45
CA TRP A 306 -9.02 -29.02 15.11
C TRP A 306 -9.06 -29.22 16.63
N VAL A 307 -10.11 -28.74 17.29
CA VAL A 307 -10.26 -28.88 18.75
C VAL A 307 -10.43 -30.34 19.17
N LYS A 308 -11.16 -31.14 18.37
CA LYS A 308 -11.35 -32.57 18.62
C LYS A 308 -10.04 -33.34 18.49
N HIS A 309 -9.25 -33.02 17.46
CA HIS A 309 -7.96 -33.67 17.23
C HIS A 309 -6.92 -33.29 18.30
N HIS A 310 -6.91 -32.02 18.71
CA HIS A 310 -5.99 -31.48 19.72
C HIS A 310 -6.64 -31.35 21.10
N ALA A 311 -7.45 -32.33 21.49
CA ALA A 311 -8.30 -32.24 22.68
C ALA A 311 -7.51 -32.01 23.99
N ASP A 312 -6.26 -32.46 24.06
CA ASP A 312 -5.36 -32.24 25.19
C ASP A 312 -5.00 -30.77 25.42
N LEU A 313 -5.06 -29.93 24.38
CA LEU A 313 -4.73 -28.50 24.44
C LEU A 313 -5.91 -27.60 24.89
N TYR A 314 -7.12 -28.16 24.99
CA TYR A 314 -8.34 -27.41 25.25
C TYR A 314 -9.08 -27.87 26.51
N SER A 315 -9.78 -26.93 27.16
CA SER A 315 -10.62 -27.24 28.31
C SER A 315 -11.93 -27.94 27.90
N ASP A 316 -12.57 -28.62 28.84
CA ASP A 316 -13.85 -29.31 28.59
C ASP A 316 -15.00 -28.36 28.23
N GLU A 317 -14.92 -27.08 28.61
CA GLU A 317 -15.87 -26.07 28.13
C GLU A 317 -15.66 -25.81 26.64
N VAL A 318 -14.41 -25.64 26.20
CA VAL A 318 -14.09 -25.36 24.80
C VAL A 318 -14.46 -26.54 23.91
N LYS A 319 -14.15 -27.77 24.35
CA LYS A 319 -14.57 -29.01 23.66
C LYS A 319 -16.08 -29.07 23.46
N ARG A 320 -16.85 -28.85 24.53
CA ARG A 320 -18.32 -28.81 24.46
C ARG A 320 -18.81 -27.72 23.50
N THR A 321 -18.22 -26.53 23.51
CA THR A 321 -18.64 -25.47 22.57
C THR A 321 -18.33 -25.81 21.11
N ALA A 322 -17.24 -26.52 20.85
CA ALA A 322 -16.90 -27.03 19.53
C ALA A 322 -17.86 -28.14 19.07
N ASP A 323 -18.18 -29.09 19.95
CA ASP A 323 -19.12 -30.18 19.67
C ASP A 323 -20.54 -29.69 19.34
N HIS A 324 -20.99 -28.64 20.04
CA HIS A 324 -22.31 -28.06 19.83
C HIS A 324 -22.34 -27.01 18.69
N GLY A 325 -21.19 -26.67 18.09
CA GLY A 325 -21.11 -25.67 17.02
C GLY A 325 -21.61 -24.29 17.44
N ILE A 326 -21.21 -23.82 18.62
CA ILE A 326 -21.64 -22.51 19.16
C ILE A 326 -20.48 -21.54 19.31
N ARG A 327 -20.79 -20.24 19.43
CA ARG A 327 -19.79 -19.15 19.54
C ARG A 327 -18.86 -19.15 18.31
N ALA A 328 -17.53 -19.24 18.52
CA ALA A 328 -16.52 -19.23 17.46
C ALA A 328 -16.60 -20.45 16.51
N TYR A 329 -17.33 -21.50 16.91
CA TYR A 329 -17.51 -22.75 16.18
C TYR A 329 -18.85 -22.82 15.43
N ALA A 330 -19.67 -21.76 15.49
CA ALA A 330 -20.91 -21.69 14.71
C ALA A 330 -20.59 -21.65 13.22
N SER A 331 -21.45 -22.23 12.37
CA SER A 331 -21.24 -22.30 10.92
C SER A 331 -20.97 -20.94 10.26
N SER A 332 -21.60 -19.87 10.76
CA SER A 332 -21.38 -18.50 10.27
C SER A 332 -20.05 -17.87 10.68
N GLN A 333 -19.32 -18.49 11.61
CA GLN A 333 -18.00 -18.06 12.06
C GLN A 333 -16.91 -19.08 11.74
N ASN A 334 -17.27 -20.33 11.44
CA ASN A 334 -16.32 -21.38 11.07
C ASN A 334 -15.72 -21.07 9.70
N CYS A 335 -14.45 -21.40 9.53
CA CYS A 335 -13.75 -21.30 8.26
C CYS A 335 -12.74 -22.43 8.16
N PHE A 336 -12.44 -22.84 6.94
CA PHE A 336 -11.32 -23.73 6.67
C PHE A 336 -10.01 -22.98 6.81
N PHE A 337 -8.99 -23.68 7.28
CA PHE A 337 -7.62 -23.19 7.35
C PHE A 337 -6.65 -24.35 7.17
N VAL A 338 -5.37 -24.03 7.01
CA VAL A 338 -4.33 -25.03 6.80
C VAL A 338 -3.35 -25.08 7.95
N GLU A 339 -2.91 -26.29 8.27
CA GLU A 339 -1.67 -26.58 8.98
C GLU A 339 -0.61 -27.00 7.96
N VAL A 340 0.64 -26.56 8.17
CA VAL A 340 1.78 -26.93 7.33
C VAL A 340 2.72 -27.81 8.12
N GLU A 341 3.03 -28.99 7.59
CA GLU A 341 3.97 -29.94 8.22
C GLU A 341 5.44 -29.61 7.89
N ASN A 342 5.68 -28.84 6.84
CA ASN A 342 7.03 -28.40 6.47
C ASN A 342 7.66 -27.50 7.55
N PRO A 343 9.00 -27.50 7.67
CA PRO A 343 9.72 -26.48 8.44
C PRO A 343 9.40 -25.07 7.94
N ALA A 344 9.34 -24.09 8.84
CA ALA A 344 9.02 -22.70 8.51
C ALA A 344 9.85 -22.09 7.36
N ARG A 345 11.13 -22.47 7.25
CA ARG A 345 12.02 -22.03 6.16
C ARG A 345 11.57 -22.49 4.75
N ASP A 346 10.79 -23.55 4.69
CA ASP A 346 10.29 -24.14 3.44
C ASP A 346 8.84 -23.66 3.18
N VAL A 347 8.22 -22.89 4.10
CA VAL A 347 6.87 -22.34 3.96
C VAL A 347 6.92 -20.97 3.28
N LEU A 348 6.93 -20.97 1.94
CA LEU A 348 6.93 -19.75 1.11
C LEU A 348 7.98 -18.72 1.61
N TRP A 349 7.77 -17.42 1.36
CA TRP A 349 8.70 -16.37 1.85
C TRP A 349 8.33 -15.82 3.23
N PHE A 350 7.29 -16.34 3.87
CA PHE A 350 6.72 -15.80 5.11
C PHE A 350 6.55 -16.82 6.23
N GLY A 351 7.09 -18.03 6.09
CA GLY A 351 6.95 -19.08 7.12
C GLY A 351 7.50 -18.68 8.48
N ASP A 352 8.59 -17.89 8.51
CA ASP A 352 9.14 -17.31 9.74
C ASP A 352 8.13 -16.40 10.46
N LEU A 353 7.27 -15.70 9.72
CA LEU A 353 6.22 -14.86 10.28
C LEU A 353 5.11 -15.68 10.96
N ILE A 354 4.85 -16.89 10.46
CA ILE A 354 3.91 -17.86 11.05
C ILE A 354 4.52 -18.45 12.31
N GLU A 355 5.75 -18.96 12.22
CA GLU A 355 6.51 -19.55 13.33
C GLU A 355 6.60 -18.59 14.52
N HIS A 356 6.91 -17.32 14.26
CA HIS A 356 6.97 -16.29 15.30
C HIS A 356 5.61 -15.66 15.66
N ARG A 357 4.50 -16.19 15.13
CA ARG A 357 3.12 -15.78 15.41
C ARG A 357 2.94 -14.26 15.29
N THR A 358 3.40 -13.70 14.17
CA THR A 358 3.46 -12.25 13.96
C THR A 358 2.21 -11.67 13.29
N PHE A 359 1.34 -12.50 12.70
CA PHE A 359 0.04 -12.14 12.11
C PHE A 359 -1.03 -11.83 13.18
N GLN A 360 -0.68 -10.93 14.09
CA GLN A 360 -1.55 -10.47 15.17
C GLN A 360 -1.12 -9.08 15.63
N TYR A 361 -2.02 -8.40 16.33
CA TYR A 361 -1.73 -7.07 16.86
C TYR A 361 -0.99 -7.14 18.20
N PHE A 362 0.20 -6.52 18.27
CA PHE A 362 0.93 -6.32 19.51
C PHE A 362 0.63 -4.95 20.15
N ALA A 363 0.34 -4.96 21.44
CA ALA A 363 0.08 -3.81 22.28
C ALA A 363 0.96 -3.85 23.53
N LYS A 364 1.11 -2.70 24.20
CA LYS A 364 1.75 -2.71 25.52
C LYS A 364 0.86 -3.52 26.45
N TRP A 365 1.42 -4.57 27.06
CA TRP A 365 0.73 -5.39 28.03
C TRP A 365 0.16 -4.51 29.15
N ASP A 366 -1.13 -4.62 29.41
CA ASP A 366 -1.82 -3.79 30.40
C ASP A 366 -1.92 -4.46 31.78
N GLY A 367 -1.38 -5.67 31.92
CA GLY A 367 -1.35 -6.43 33.18
C GLY A 367 -2.68 -7.09 33.55
N SER A 368 -3.67 -7.09 32.65
CA SER A 368 -5.00 -7.68 32.91
C SER A 368 -5.00 -9.21 32.88
N SER A 369 -3.98 -9.83 32.28
CA SER A 369 -3.72 -11.28 32.30
C SER A 369 -2.23 -11.55 32.53
N PRO A 370 -1.81 -12.82 32.77
CA PRO A 370 -0.39 -13.18 32.73
C PRO A 370 0.16 -12.98 31.32
N GLU A 371 1.23 -12.20 31.19
CA GLU A 371 1.90 -12.01 29.90
C GLU A 371 2.44 -13.37 29.42
N PRO A 372 2.11 -13.82 28.19
CA PRO A 372 2.73 -15.01 27.64
C PRO A 372 4.25 -14.85 27.68
N ALA A 373 4.97 -15.87 28.14
CA ALA A 373 6.42 -15.79 28.38
C ALA A 373 7.22 -15.37 27.12
N ASP A 374 6.68 -15.64 25.93
CA ASP A 374 7.27 -15.33 24.63
C ASP A 374 6.75 -14.02 23.99
N TYR A 375 5.78 -13.32 24.60
CA TYR A 375 5.10 -12.17 23.99
C TYR A 375 6.06 -11.04 23.63
N GLN A 376 6.92 -10.67 24.58
CA GLN A 376 7.93 -9.62 24.36
C GLN A 376 8.95 -10.03 23.30
N LEU A 377 9.34 -11.32 23.26
CA LEU A 377 10.28 -11.84 22.27
C LEU A 377 9.67 -11.75 20.86
N ARG A 378 8.43 -12.21 20.68
CA ARG A 378 7.70 -12.10 19.41
C ARG A 378 7.48 -10.66 18.98
N TRP A 379 7.17 -9.76 19.91
CA TRP A 379 7.01 -8.35 19.60
C TRP A 379 8.34 -7.69 19.20
N GLN A 380 9.45 -8.06 19.87
CA GLN A 380 10.78 -7.60 19.51
C GLN A 380 11.17 -8.10 18.11
N TYR A 381 10.92 -9.38 17.81
CA TYR A 381 11.13 -9.96 16.48
C TYR A 381 10.38 -9.17 15.40
N ALA A 382 9.06 -8.97 15.59
CA ALA A 382 8.24 -8.19 14.67
C ALA A 382 8.81 -6.76 14.46
N ARG A 383 9.30 -6.10 15.52
CA ARG A 383 9.90 -4.76 15.41
C ARG A 383 11.24 -4.74 14.67
N GLN A 384 12.05 -5.79 14.77
CA GLN A 384 13.29 -5.93 14.01
C GLN A 384 13.00 -5.97 12.50
N LEU A 385 11.97 -6.73 12.11
CA LEU A 385 11.42 -6.76 10.75
C LEU A 385 10.69 -5.46 10.36
N GLY A 386 10.47 -4.56 11.32
CA GLY A 386 9.89 -3.25 11.12
C GLY A 386 8.37 -3.19 11.30
N PHE A 387 7.74 -4.28 11.75
CA PHE A 387 6.34 -4.35 12.14
C PHE A 387 6.16 -3.86 13.58
N SER A 388 5.92 -2.54 13.74
CA SER A 388 5.85 -1.90 15.06
C SER A 388 4.81 -2.49 16.02
N ARG A 389 3.74 -3.07 15.47
CA ARG A 389 2.58 -3.63 16.19
C ARG A 389 2.19 -5.02 15.65
N GLY A 390 3.14 -5.74 15.07
CA GLY A 390 2.88 -7.00 14.37
C GLY A 390 2.54 -6.83 12.89
N CYS A 391 2.56 -7.94 12.16
CA CYS A 391 2.21 -8.03 10.75
C CYS A 391 0.69 -8.18 10.60
N ALA A 392 -0.06 -7.21 11.14
CA ALA A 392 -1.51 -7.19 11.13
C ALA A 392 -2.02 -5.80 10.77
N CYS A 393 -3.05 -5.75 9.92
CA CYS A 393 -3.69 -4.50 9.54
C CYS A 393 -4.72 -4.06 10.60
N GLY A 394 -5.04 -2.77 10.65
CA GLY A 394 -6.19 -2.27 11.42
C GLY A 394 -7.53 -2.73 10.83
N SER A 395 -7.55 -3.06 9.53
CA SER A 395 -8.64 -3.76 8.87
C SER A 395 -8.43 -5.27 8.98
N SER A 396 -9.22 -5.92 9.83
CA SER A 396 -9.21 -7.37 10.05
C SER A 396 -9.56 -8.14 8.77
N GLY A 397 -8.95 -9.32 8.55
CA GLY A 397 -9.16 -10.10 7.32
C GLY A 397 -8.17 -9.74 6.20
N LEU A 398 -7.18 -8.89 6.49
CA LEU A 398 -6.05 -8.57 5.61
C LEU A 398 -4.76 -9.03 6.29
N LEU A 399 -4.19 -10.15 5.81
CA LEU A 399 -3.07 -10.91 6.41
C LEU A 399 -3.42 -11.67 7.69
N ASP A 400 -4.30 -11.14 8.53
CA ASP A 400 -4.88 -11.86 9.66
C ASP A 400 -6.28 -12.41 9.32
N PRO A 401 -6.70 -13.57 9.87
CA PRO A 401 -8.04 -14.12 9.65
C PRO A 401 -9.20 -13.27 10.17
N GLY A 402 -8.92 -12.21 10.93
CA GLY A 402 -9.96 -11.40 11.56
C GLY A 402 -10.75 -12.16 12.62
N ASP A 403 -10.15 -13.17 13.24
CA ASP A 403 -10.78 -13.99 14.27
C ASP A 403 -9.81 -14.26 15.43
N GLN A 404 -10.26 -13.95 16.65
CA GLN A 404 -9.50 -14.18 17.87
C GLN A 404 -9.23 -15.66 18.15
N TRP A 405 -10.02 -16.56 17.56
CA TRP A 405 -9.78 -18.00 17.65
C TRP A 405 -8.37 -18.37 17.18
N PHE A 406 -7.86 -17.78 16.08
CA PHE A 406 -6.51 -18.08 15.58
C PHE A 406 -5.40 -17.67 16.55
N VAL A 407 -5.53 -16.51 17.19
CA VAL A 407 -4.60 -16.07 18.24
C VAL A 407 -4.58 -17.07 19.40
N SER A 408 -5.75 -17.60 19.73
CA SER A 408 -5.95 -18.61 20.77
C SER A 408 -5.33 -19.96 20.37
N ALA A 409 -5.61 -20.44 19.16
CA ALA A 409 -5.14 -21.73 18.66
C ALA A 409 -3.62 -21.76 18.48
N THR A 410 -3.06 -20.75 17.81
CA THR A 410 -1.61 -20.60 17.66
C THR A 410 -0.89 -20.48 19.00
N GLY A 411 -1.50 -19.88 20.03
CA GLY A 411 -0.90 -19.80 21.37
C GLY A 411 -0.87 -21.12 22.15
N ARG A 412 -1.57 -22.16 21.69
CA ARG A 412 -1.68 -23.47 22.37
C ARG A 412 -0.92 -24.59 21.67
N SER A 413 -0.64 -24.44 20.38
CA SER A 413 0.04 -25.43 19.55
C SER A 413 1.28 -24.81 18.90
N ASP A 414 2.30 -25.62 18.68
CA ASP A 414 3.49 -25.25 17.90
C ASP A 414 3.29 -25.48 16.39
N ALA A 415 2.11 -25.96 15.98
CA ALA A 415 1.72 -26.12 14.60
C ALA A 415 1.74 -24.79 13.82
N LEU A 416 2.22 -24.85 12.58
CA LEU A 416 2.25 -23.73 11.66
C LEU A 416 0.90 -23.61 10.93
N ILE A 417 -0.03 -22.85 11.52
CA ILE A 417 -1.37 -22.66 10.96
C ILE A 417 -1.57 -21.26 10.36
N PHE A 418 -2.29 -21.19 9.24
CA PHE A 418 -2.76 -19.92 8.65
C PHE A 418 -4.03 -20.10 7.82
N GLU A 419 -4.71 -18.98 7.54
CA GLU A 419 -5.92 -18.93 6.70
C GLU A 419 -5.53 -18.38 5.31
N PRO A 420 -5.51 -19.22 4.25
CA PRO A 420 -4.97 -18.84 2.94
C PRO A 420 -5.66 -17.63 2.29
N GLU A 421 -6.98 -17.44 2.47
CA GLU A 421 -7.68 -16.35 1.83
C GLU A 421 -7.27 -14.98 2.39
N SER A 422 -7.16 -14.82 3.72
CA SER A 422 -6.74 -13.56 4.34
C SER A 422 -5.34 -13.14 3.91
N LEU A 423 -4.43 -14.11 3.78
CA LEU A 423 -3.09 -13.86 3.23
C LEU A 423 -3.17 -13.42 1.78
N TYR A 424 -3.89 -14.16 0.93
CA TYR A 424 -4.07 -13.80 -0.48
C TYR A 424 -4.66 -12.40 -0.65
N ARG A 425 -5.71 -12.05 0.11
CA ARG A 425 -6.30 -10.70 0.11
C ARG A 425 -5.25 -9.62 0.40
N GLY A 426 -4.44 -9.82 1.43
CA GLY A 426 -3.36 -8.89 1.78
C GLY A 426 -2.30 -8.78 0.68
N ILE A 427 -1.94 -9.90 0.05
CA ILE A 427 -0.95 -9.95 -1.05
C ILE A 427 -1.49 -9.27 -2.30
N LEU A 428 -2.75 -9.49 -2.66
CA LEU A 428 -3.38 -8.86 -3.81
C LEU A 428 -3.40 -7.33 -3.66
N LEU A 429 -3.86 -6.83 -2.51
CA LEU A 429 -3.87 -5.39 -2.22
C LEU A 429 -2.44 -4.83 -2.18
N GLY A 430 -1.50 -5.53 -1.52
CA GLY A 430 -0.10 -5.15 -1.46
C GLY A 430 0.54 -5.08 -2.85
N SER A 431 0.24 -6.03 -3.72
CA SER A 431 0.75 -6.12 -5.10
C SER A 431 0.23 -4.96 -5.93
N ALA A 432 -1.07 -4.67 -5.87
CA ALA A 432 -1.65 -3.51 -6.55
C ALA A 432 -1.00 -2.19 -6.07
N LEU A 433 -0.80 -2.01 -4.76
CA LEU A 433 -0.12 -0.84 -4.21
C LEU A 433 1.34 -0.72 -4.70
N ALA A 434 2.07 -1.83 -4.70
CA ALA A 434 3.47 -1.87 -5.15
C ALA A 434 3.58 -1.54 -6.64
N MET A 435 2.76 -2.19 -7.47
CA MET A 435 2.75 -1.97 -8.91
C MET A 435 2.34 -0.55 -9.28
N LEU A 436 1.33 0.03 -8.64
CA LEU A 436 0.99 1.45 -8.83
C LEU A 436 2.16 2.37 -8.45
N SER A 437 2.79 2.13 -7.30
CA SER A 437 3.94 2.91 -6.84
C SER A 437 5.11 2.84 -7.82
N LEU A 438 5.37 1.66 -8.38
CA LEU A 438 6.43 1.40 -9.35
C LEU A 438 6.06 1.82 -10.77
N SER A 439 4.79 2.09 -11.07
CA SER A 439 4.34 2.50 -12.41
C SER A 439 4.20 4.01 -12.54
N ASN A 440 3.53 4.67 -11.60
CA ASN A 440 3.22 6.11 -11.68
C ASN A 440 3.74 6.93 -10.51
N GLY A 441 4.45 6.32 -9.57
CA GLY A 441 5.11 7.05 -8.49
C GLY A 441 4.16 7.68 -7.49
N SER A 442 2.88 7.33 -7.45
CA SER A 442 1.91 7.93 -6.53
C SER A 442 2.39 7.95 -5.07
N ARG A 443 2.09 9.04 -4.35
CA ARG A 443 2.26 9.10 -2.88
C ARG A 443 1.23 8.20 -2.20
N MET A 444 1.49 7.85 -0.93
CA MET A 444 0.57 7.03 -0.13
C MET A 444 -0.88 7.57 -0.11
N SER A 445 -1.06 8.88 0.08
CA SER A 445 -2.39 9.48 0.04
C SER A 445 -3.04 9.45 -1.34
N GLU A 446 -2.26 9.45 -2.41
CA GLU A 446 -2.72 9.39 -3.81
C GLU A 446 -3.12 7.94 -4.16
N LEU A 447 -2.33 6.94 -3.76
CA LEU A 447 -2.63 5.52 -3.95
C LEU A 447 -3.99 5.12 -3.35
N LEU A 448 -4.27 5.58 -2.13
CA LEU A 448 -5.50 5.23 -1.41
C LEU A 448 -6.75 5.92 -1.97
N GLN A 449 -6.62 6.77 -3.00
CA GLN A 449 -7.72 7.43 -3.70
C GLN A 449 -8.16 6.69 -4.97
N VAL A 450 -7.47 5.61 -5.35
CA VAL A 450 -7.82 4.85 -6.55
C VAL A 450 -9.24 4.30 -6.41
N SER A 451 -10.08 4.63 -7.39
CA SER A 451 -11.54 4.52 -7.32
C SER A 451 -12.07 3.89 -8.62
N MET A 452 -13.10 3.06 -8.47
CA MET A 452 -13.83 2.42 -9.59
C MET A 452 -14.86 3.32 -10.25
N ASN A 453 -15.13 4.49 -9.66
CA ASN A 453 -16.06 5.45 -10.22
C ASN A 453 -15.64 5.80 -11.66
N LYS A 454 -16.61 5.77 -12.59
CA LYS A 454 -16.36 5.97 -14.03
C LYS A 454 -15.73 7.33 -14.32
N GLU A 455 -16.06 8.33 -13.52
CA GLU A 455 -15.52 9.69 -13.62
C GLU A 455 -14.03 9.76 -13.24
N ARG A 456 -13.52 8.73 -12.54
CA ARG A 456 -12.12 8.68 -12.08
C ARG A 456 -11.23 7.79 -12.95
N ARG A 457 -11.82 6.80 -13.62
CA ARG A 457 -11.13 5.91 -14.55
C ARG A 457 -11.20 6.49 -15.96
N VAL A 458 -10.13 7.14 -16.38
CA VAL A 458 -10.06 7.79 -17.69
C VAL A 458 -9.30 6.87 -18.65
N THR A 459 -9.93 6.54 -19.78
CA THR A 459 -9.26 5.84 -20.88
C THR A 459 -9.24 6.77 -22.07
N ARG A 460 -8.06 7.03 -22.62
CA ARG A 460 -7.89 7.86 -23.83
C ARG A 460 -7.27 7.02 -24.94
N THR A 461 -7.82 7.14 -26.14
CA THR A 461 -7.18 6.63 -27.35
C THR A 461 -6.50 7.82 -28.00
N GLU A 462 -5.17 7.84 -27.96
CA GLU A 462 -4.35 8.93 -28.47
C GLU A 462 -3.62 8.47 -29.73
N THR A 463 -3.51 9.35 -30.73
CA THR A 463 -2.58 9.15 -31.84
C THR A 463 -1.26 9.77 -31.43
N ILE A 464 -0.28 8.93 -31.10
CA ILE A 464 1.03 9.37 -30.61
C ILE A 464 2.09 9.25 -31.69
N LEU A 465 3.13 10.08 -31.58
CA LEU A 465 4.33 9.98 -32.41
C LEU A 465 5.13 8.74 -32.00
N LEU A 466 5.65 8.00 -32.97
CA LEU A 466 6.66 6.97 -32.71
C LEU A 466 8.00 7.69 -32.50
N LEU A 467 8.59 7.54 -31.32
CA LEU A 467 9.85 8.20 -30.98
C LEU A 467 11.05 7.29 -31.29
N GLY A 468 12.14 7.88 -31.77
CA GLY A 468 13.45 7.25 -31.96
C GLY A 468 14.25 7.22 -30.66
N LYS A 469 15.44 6.60 -30.70
CA LYS A 469 16.34 6.45 -29.54
C LYS A 469 16.84 7.77 -28.94
N ASP A 470 16.78 8.85 -29.72
CA ASP A 470 17.12 10.22 -29.35
C ASP A 470 15.94 11.01 -28.78
N GLY A 471 14.77 10.38 -28.66
CA GLY A 471 13.53 11.02 -28.22
C GLY A 471 12.88 11.90 -29.29
N GLN A 472 13.38 11.89 -30.53
CA GLN A 472 12.80 12.64 -31.65
C GLN A 472 11.78 11.78 -32.42
N PRO A 473 10.78 12.38 -33.09
CA PRO A 473 9.82 11.62 -33.90
C PRO A 473 10.52 10.87 -35.04
N GLN A 474 10.22 9.58 -35.20
CA GLN A 474 10.65 8.80 -36.35
C GLN A 474 9.95 9.31 -37.61
N ILE A 475 10.71 9.48 -38.68
CA ILE A 475 10.18 9.98 -39.95
C ILE A 475 10.03 8.81 -40.93
N GLY A 476 8.84 8.69 -41.52
CA GLY A 476 8.50 7.71 -42.54
C GLY A 476 9.18 8.00 -43.88
N LYS A 477 9.07 7.05 -44.83
CA LYS A 477 9.65 7.18 -46.18
C LYS A 477 9.05 8.35 -46.99
N ASP A 478 7.88 8.83 -46.57
CA ASP A 478 7.12 9.96 -47.10
C ASP A 478 7.52 11.31 -46.47
N GLY A 479 8.47 11.33 -45.55
CA GLY A 479 8.92 12.54 -44.85
C GLY A 479 7.99 12.99 -43.73
N GLN A 480 6.96 12.21 -43.38
CA GLN A 480 6.03 12.53 -42.29
C GLN A 480 6.39 11.78 -41.00
N PRO A 481 6.07 12.31 -39.80
CA PRO A 481 6.24 11.59 -38.56
C PRO A 481 5.39 10.32 -38.53
N LEU A 482 6.00 9.19 -38.19
CA LEU A 482 5.28 7.95 -37.97
C LEU A 482 4.44 8.08 -36.70
N THR A 483 3.19 7.61 -36.78
CA THR A 483 2.24 7.68 -35.66
C THR A 483 1.60 6.34 -35.39
N LYS A 484 1.20 6.11 -34.15
CA LYS A 484 0.48 4.91 -33.71
C LYS A 484 -0.68 5.31 -32.81
N GLN A 485 -1.82 4.63 -32.95
CA GLN A 485 -2.89 4.76 -31.97
C GLN A 485 -2.60 3.89 -30.73
N VAL A 486 -2.63 4.51 -29.57
CA VAL A 486 -2.42 3.84 -28.28
C VAL A 486 -3.56 4.12 -27.33
N LYS A 487 -3.93 3.10 -26.56
CA LYS A 487 -4.94 3.21 -25.53
C LYS A 487 -4.26 3.36 -24.18
N LEU A 488 -4.38 4.55 -23.60
CA LEU A 488 -3.79 4.89 -22.32
C LEU A 488 -4.86 4.88 -21.23
N HIS A 489 -4.52 4.26 -20.10
CA HIS A 489 -5.38 4.17 -18.93
C HIS A 489 -4.84 5.05 -17.81
N PHE A 490 -5.71 5.84 -17.21
CA PHE A 490 -5.38 6.79 -16.16
C PHE A 490 -6.35 6.69 -14.98
N GLN A 491 -5.84 7.07 -13.81
CA GLN A 491 -6.66 7.42 -12.67
C GLN A 491 -6.61 8.92 -12.40
N HIS A 492 -7.76 9.54 -12.16
CA HIS A 492 -7.87 10.95 -11.81
C HIS A 492 -7.77 11.14 -10.28
N LEU A 493 -6.58 11.54 -9.80
CA LEU A 493 -6.25 11.60 -8.37
C LEU A 493 -5.94 13.03 -7.93
N LEU A 494 -6.17 13.32 -6.64
CA LEU A 494 -5.89 14.63 -6.04
C LEU A 494 -4.45 14.67 -5.49
N PRO A 495 -3.51 15.40 -6.15
CA PRO A 495 -2.11 15.41 -5.77
C PRO A 495 -1.88 16.14 -4.45
N LYS A 496 -0.72 15.92 -3.82
CA LYS A 496 -0.33 16.67 -2.61
C LYS A 496 -0.34 18.19 -2.87
N GLY A 497 -0.99 18.94 -1.98
CA GLY A 497 -1.06 20.41 -2.03
C GLY A 497 -2.38 20.93 -2.62
N ALA A 498 -3.00 20.18 -3.54
CA ALA A 498 -4.34 20.46 -4.04
C ALA A 498 -5.41 20.23 -2.95
N ARG A 499 -6.57 20.85 -3.06
CA ARG A 499 -7.68 20.73 -2.10
C ARG A 499 -9.05 20.61 -2.77
N THR A 500 -9.17 20.94 -4.06
CA THR A 500 -10.46 20.92 -4.77
C THR A 500 -10.49 19.84 -5.85
N GLU A 501 -11.70 19.44 -6.24
CA GLU A 501 -11.93 18.39 -7.23
C GLU A 501 -11.38 18.76 -8.62
N GLU A 502 -11.37 20.05 -8.95
CA GLU A 502 -10.88 20.61 -10.21
C GLU A 502 -9.35 20.50 -10.34
N GLU A 503 -8.64 20.36 -9.23
CA GLU A 503 -7.18 20.27 -9.17
C GLU A 503 -6.65 18.83 -9.33
N ARG A 504 -7.54 17.86 -9.55
CA ARG A 504 -7.14 16.47 -9.80
C ARG A 504 -6.35 16.35 -11.11
N GLN A 505 -5.39 15.42 -11.13
CA GLN A 505 -4.50 15.18 -12.26
C GLN A 505 -4.60 13.73 -12.74
N LEU A 506 -4.18 13.49 -13.99
CA LEU A 506 -4.14 12.15 -14.58
C LEU A 506 -2.88 11.42 -14.12
N PHE A 507 -3.06 10.21 -13.60
CA PHE A 507 -1.99 9.31 -13.18
C PHE A 507 -2.01 8.08 -14.08
N PRO A 508 -0.94 7.81 -14.86
CA PRO A 508 -0.92 6.68 -15.77
C PRO A 508 -1.02 5.36 -15.01
N LEU A 509 -1.60 4.35 -15.64
CA LEU A 509 -1.74 3.00 -15.10
C LEU A 509 -1.09 2.03 -16.07
N SER A 510 -0.14 1.24 -15.58
CA SER A 510 0.40 0.12 -16.35
C SER A 510 -0.65 -0.97 -16.49
N LYS A 511 -0.50 -1.84 -17.50
CA LYS A 511 -1.39 -2.97 -17.75
C LYS A 511 -1.45 -3.92 -16.54
N GLU A 512 -0.31 -4.19 -15.91
CA GLU A 512 -0.25 -5.04 -14.72
C GLU A 512 -0.97 -4.40 -13.53
N ALA A 513 -0.81 -3.08 -13.32
CA ALA A 513 -1.60 -2.37 -12.29
C ALA A 513 -3.10 -2.44 -12.59
N MET A 514 -3.51 -2.30 -13.86
CA MET A 514 -4.91 -2.45 -14.27
C MET A 514 -5.45 -3.86 -14.00
N ARG A 515 -4.67 -4.90 -14.29
CA ARG A 515 -5.02 -6.30 -14.01
C ARG A 515 -5.26 -6.52 -12.52
N LEU A 516 -4.31 -6.13 -11.68
CA LEU A 516 -4.43 -6.26 -10.23
C LEU A 516 -5.59 -5.45 -9.66
N LEU A 517 -5.84 -4.24 -10.19
CA LEU A 517 -6.99 -3.43 -9.76
C LEU A 517 -8.34 -4.06 -10.13
N ARG A 518 -8.42 -4.76 -11.26
CA ARG A 518 -9.61 -5.53 -11.64
C ARG A 518 -9.79 -6.74 -10.74
N GLU A 519 -8.72 -7.45 -10.37
CA GLU A 519 -8.81 -8.55 -9.41
C GLU A 519 -9.26 -8.06 -8.02
N VAL A 520 -8.77 -6.90 -7.57
CA VAL A 520 -9.26 -6.26 -6.33
C VAL A 520 -10.74 -5.90 -6.45
N GLN A 521 -11.17 -5.37 -7.60
CA GLN A 521 -12.59 -5.10 -7.85
C GLN A 521 -13.42 -6.38 -7.71
N THR A 522 -13.03 -7.46 -8.41
CA THR A 522 -13.72 -8.75 -8.37
C THR A 522 -13.80 -9.29 -6.94
N LEU A 523 -12.69 -9.24 -6.19
CA LEU A 523 -12.68 -9.63 -4.77
C LEU A 523 -13.72 -8.85 -3.94
N LEU A 524 -13.83 -7.54 -4.14
CA LEU A 524 -14.79 -6.71 -3.43
C LEU A 524 -16.24 -7.01 -3.85
N GLU A 525 -16.48 -7.26 -5.15
CA GLU A 525 -17.79 -7.64 -5.68
C GLU A 525 -18.23 -9.02 -5.19
N GLU A 526 -17.34 -10.01 -5.15
CA GLU A 526 -17.60 -11.34 -4.58
C GLU A 526 -17.92 -11.26 -3.09
N THR A 527 -17.22 -10.39 -2.35
CA THR A 527 -17.38 -10.26 -0.89
C THR A 527 -18.64 -9.46 -0.51
N TYR A 528 -18.97 -8.42 -1.28
CA TYR A 528 -19.98 -7.40 -0.89
C TYR A 528 -21.14 -7.27 -1.88
N GLY A 529 -21.15 -8.04 -2.98
CA GLY A 529 -22.11 -7.94 -4.08
C GLY A 529 -21.80 -6.80 -5.07
N GLU A 530 -21.33 -5.66 -4.57
CA GLU A 530 -20.83 -4.54 -5.37
C GLU A 530 -19.65 -3.87 -4.66
N VAL A 531 -18.82 -3.08 -5.36
CA VAL A 531 -17.75 -2.29 -4.73
C VAL A 531 -18.36 -1.15 -3.88
N PRO A 532 -18.26 -1.18 -2.54
CA PRO A 532 -19.04 -0.25 -1.72
C PRO A 532 -18.50 1.18 -1.75
N VAL A 533 -19.38 2.16 -1.53
CA VAL A 533 -19.01 3.57 -1.41
C VAL A 533 -18.56 3.86 0.02
N VAL A 534 -17.29 4.22 0.19
CA VAL A 534 -16.71 4.45 1.52
C VAL A 534 -16.02 5.79 1.65
N ALA A 535 -16.03 6.33 2.87
CA ALA A 535 -15.26 7.52 3.18
C ALA A 535 -13.75 7.20 3.29
N PRO A 536 -12.86 8.16 2.96
CA PRO A 536 -11.43 8.04 3.18
C PRO A 536 -11.07 7.71 4.63
N ALA A 537 -10.00 6.95 4.84
CA ALA A 537 -9.54 6.57 6.17
C ALA A 537 -9.35 7.79 7.09
N ARG A 538 -9.66 7.65 8.39
CA ARG A 538 -9.62 8.76 9.38
C ARG A 538 -8.27 9.46 9.47
N ASN A 539 -7.19 8.73 9.28
CA ASN A 539 -5.81 9.23 9.31
C ASN A 539 -5.25 9.56 7.92
N ASN A 540 -6.08 9.54 6.88
CA ASN A 540 -5.67 10.04 5.57
C ASN A 540 -5.59 11.57 5.62
N ILE A 541 -4.44 12.12 5.23
CA ILE A 541 -4.19 13.57 5.21
C ILE A 541 -5.11 14.33 4.26
N LYS A 542 -5.71 13.65 3.28
CA LYS A 542 -6.63 14.20 2.28
C LYS A 542 -8.10 13.98 2.62
N ARG A 543 -8.43 13.45 3.81
CA ARG A 543 -9.80 13.06 4.17
C ARG A 543 -10.82 14.19 4.01
N GLU A 544 -10.45 15.42 4.30
CA GLU A 544 -11.35 16.59 4.18
C GLU A 544 -11.54 17.04 2.73
N ASP A 545 -10.54 16.78 1.88
CA ASP A 545 -10.54 17.19 0.47
C ASP A 545 -11.21 16.11 -0.41
N LEU A 546 -11.47 14.91 0.13
CA LEU A 546 -11.95 13.75 -0.61
C LEU A 546 -13.36 13.36 -0.21
N LYS A 547 -14.18 13.08 -1.23
CA LYS A 547 -15.55 12.57 -1.05
C LYS A 547 -15.54 11.06 -0.81
N SER A 548 -16.68 10.53 -0.37
CA SER A 548 -16.90 9.08 -0.37
C SER A 548 -17.03 8.57 -1.80
N GLU A 549 -16.31 7.50 -2.13
CA GLU A 549 -16.31 6.90 -3.47
C GLU A 549 -16.17 5.38 -3.39
N ARG A 550 -16.30 4.69 -4.53
CA ARG A 550 -16.02 3.24 -4.65
C ARG A 550 -14.51 3.01 -4.72
N TYR A 551 -13.80 3.37 -3.65
CA TYR A 551 -12.37 3.19 -3.53
C TYR A 551 -11.99 1.71 -3.59
N LEU A 552 -10.92 1.34 -4.31
CA LEU A 552 -10.50 -0.06 -4.42
C LEU A 552 -9.71 -0.55 -3.20
N PHE A 553 -9.00 0.35 -2.53
CA PHE A 553 -8.24 -0.01 -1.33
C PHE A 553 -9.11 0.13 -0.08
N GLN A 554 -10.07 -0.77 0.07
CA GLN A 554 -11.01 -0.79 1.18
C GLN A 554 -11.20 -2.21 1.73
N TRP A 555 -11.50 -2.29 3.03
CA TRP A 555 -11.88 -3.55 3.66
C TRP A 555 -12.64 -3.29 4.98
N ARG A 556 -13.25 -4.32 5.56
CA ARG A 556 -13.94 -4.23 6.85
C ARG A 556 -12.95 -4.01 7.99
N THR A 557 -13.27 -3.09 8.91
CA THR A 557 -12.45 -2.85 10.11
C THR A 557 -12.96 -3.56 11.35
N TRP A 558 -12.01 -4.00 12.20
CA TRP A 558 -12.30 -4.71 13.45
C TRP A 558 -13.11 -3.86 14.44
N SER A 559 -12.83 -2.55 14.52
CA SER A 559 -13.31 -1.71 15.63
C SER A 559 -14.80 -1.40 15.62
N ASN A 560 -15.48 -1.50 14.48
CA ASN A 560 -16.88 -1.12 14.34
C ASN A 560 -17.62 -1.88 13.23
N GLN A 561 -17.01 -2.93 12.65
CA GLN A 561 -17.51 -3.66 11.47
C GLN A 561 -17.86 -2.77 10.27
N GLN A 562 -17.47 -1.50 10.30
CA GLN A 562 -17.76 -0.54 9.24
C GLN A 562 -16.70 -0.70 8.17
N GLN A 563 -17.16 -0.71 6.93
CA GLN A 563 -16.30 -0.70 5.77
C GLN A 563 -15.69 0.68 5.58
N THR A 564 -14.38 0.72 5.38
CA THR A 564 -13.67 1.97 5.13
C THR A 564 -12.44 1.70 4.27
N CYS A 565 -11.90 2.76 3.66
CA CYS A 565 -10.60 2.68 3.02
C CYS A 565 -9.56 2.18 4.03
N ILE A 566 -8.64 1.32 3.57
CA ILE A 566 -7.50 0.94 4.39
C ILE A 566 -6.67 2.18 4.73
N SER A 567 -6.01 2.16 5.87
CA SER A 567 -5.23 3.31 6.32
C SER A 567 -3.85 3.37 5.65
N PRO A 568 -3.17 4.53 5.68
CA PRO A 568 -1.76 4.63 5.28
C PRO A 568 -0.83 3.68 6.04
N ALA A 569 -1.20 3.31 7.27
CA ALA A 569 -0.43 2.35 8.07
C ALA A 569 -0.63 0.92 7.54
N ASP A 570 -1.85 0.54 7.18
CA ASP A 570 -2.17 -0.78 6.62
C ASP A 570 -1.47 -0.97 5.28
N ALA A 571 -1.57 0.00 4.38
CA ALA A 571 -0.87 -0.04 3.10
C ALA A 571 0.66 -0.20 3.27
N GLN A 572 1.24 0.42 4.31
CA GLN A 572 2.67 0.26 4.61
C GLN A 572 3.00 -1.13 5.19
N ILE A 573 2.09 -1.76 5.93
CA ILE A 573 2.23 -3.15 6.42
C ILE A 573 2.14 -4.13 5.25
N LEU A 574 1.14 -3.99 4.38
CA LEU A 574 0.97 -4.82 3.18
C LEU A 574 2.20 -4.79 2.28
N LEU A 575 2.75 -3.59 2.02
CA LEU A 575 3.98 -3.46 1.23
C LEU A 575 5.20 -4.10 1.91
N ARG A 576 5.31 -4.00 3.23
CA ARG A 576 6.42 -4.63 3.96
C ARG A 576 6.31 -6.14 3.95
N PHE A 577 5.11 -6.66 4.13
CA PHE A 577 4.83 -8.08 4.03
C PHE A 577 5.17 -8.61 2.62
N LEU A 578 4.73 -7.89 1.59
CA LEU A 578 4.99 -8.28 0.20
C LEU A 578 6.48 -8.33 -0.16
N PHE A 579 7.31 -7.46 0.42
CA PHE A 579 8.77 -7.43 0.22
C PHE A 579 9.55 -8.07 1.37
N HIS A 580 8.89 -8.81 2.27
CA HIS A 580 9.54 -9.52 3.37
C HIS A 580 10.53 -10.58 2.83
N GLY A 581 11.60 -10.85 3.57
CA GLY A 581 12.69 -11.73 3.13
C GLY A 581 13.64 -11.14 2.07
N LEU A 582 13.45 -9.88 1.65
CA LEU A 582 14.44 -9.18 0.83
C LEU A 582 15.44 -8.44 1.73
N ASP A 583 16.62 -9.05 1.89
CA ASP A 583 17.73 -8.55 2.71
C ASP A 583 18.55 -7.49 1.96
N LEU A 584 17.98 -6.28 1.86
CA LEU A 584 18.58 -5.17 1.13
C LEU A 584 19.39 -4.28 2.07
N TYR A 585 20.65 -4.00 1.72
CA TYR A 585 21.53 -3.14 2.52
C TYR A 585 22.14 -2.02 1.67
N THR A 586 22.37 -0.85 2.28
CA THR A 586 23.20 0.18 1.64
C THR A 586 24.66 -0.28 1.60
N ALA A 587 25.50 0.37 0.79
CA ALA A 587 26.95 0.12 0.77
C ALA A 587 27.63 0.28 2.15
N GLN A 588 26.97 0.95 3.11
CA GLN A 588 27.44 1.13 4.49
C GLN A 588 26.87 0.07 5.46
N GLY A 589 26.19 -0.97 4.95
CA GLY A 589 25.60 -2.04 5.76
C GLY A 589 24.31 -1.66 6.47
N LYS A 590 23.65 -0.54 6.11
CA LYS A 590 22.38 -0.13 6.73
C LYS A 590 21.22 -0.87 6.04
N PRO A 591 20.31 -1.53 6.79
CA PRO A 591 19.18 -2.22 6.19
C PRO A 591 18.23 -1.22 5.53
N ILE A 592 17.77 -1.59 4.33
CA ILE A 592 16.85 -0.81 3.50
C ILE A 592 15.44 -1.37 3.68
N ARG A 593 14.51 -0.51 4.12
CA ARG A 593 13.10 -0.87 4.25
C ARG A 593 12.30 -0.26 3.09
N VAL A 594 11.68 -1.13 2.29
CA VAL A 594 10.84 -0.71 1.17
C VAL A 594 9.59 0.01 1.67
N SER A 595 9.28 1.17 1.08
CA SER A 595 8.11 1.98 1.38
C SER A 595 7.62 2.67 0.12
N VAL A 596 6.36 3.14 0.08
CA VAL A 596 5.82 3.90 -1.05
C VAL A 596 6.72 5.08 -1.43
N HIS A 597 7.25 5.80 -0.44
CA HIS A 597 8.14 6.94 -0.68
C HIS A 597 9.43 6.51 -1.39
N VAL A 598 9.98 5.37 -0.99
CA VAL A 598 11.19 4.81 -1.61
C VAL A 598 10.88 4.31 -3.03
N LEU A 599 9.81 3.53 -3.21
CA LEU A 599 9.38 3.02 -4.54
C LEU A 599 9.12 4.15 -5.54
N ARG A 600 8.49 5.24 -5.08
CA ARG A 600 8.29 6.46 -5.89
C ARG A 600 9.60 7.04 -6.40
N HIS A 601 10.62 7.16 -5.56
CA HIS A 601 11.94 7.67 -5.97
C HIS A 601 12.67 6.70 -6.89
N VAL A 602 12.57 5.40 -6.60
CA VAL A 602 13.13 4.33 -7.42
C VAL A 602 12.56 4.41 -8.84
N MET A 603 11.23 4.44 -8.97
CA MET A 603 10.54 4.60 -10.26
C MET A 603 10.98 5.87 -10.97
N ALA A 604 10.91 7.04 -10.31
CA ALA A 604 11.22 8.31 -10.96
C ALA A 604 12.68 8.39 -11.44
N THR A 605 13.61 7.82 -10.65
CA THR A 605 15.02 7.76 -11.01
C THR A 605 15.27 6.73 -12.12
N HIS A 606 14.58 5.60 -12.10
CA HIS A 606 14.65 4.58 -13.14
C HIS A 606 14.17 5.12 -14.50
N ALA A 607 12.97 5.73 -14.51
CA ALA A 607 12.41 6.42 -15.67
C ALA A 607 13.41 7.44 -16.25
N ARG A 608 14.01 8.27 -15.39
CA ARG A 608 14.94 9.31 -15.82
C ARG A 608 16.29 8.78 -16.33
N ARG A 609 16.91 7.84 -15.61
CA ARG A 609 18.30 7.41 -15.86
C ARG A 609 18.42 6.27 -16.85
N TYR A 610 17.49 5.33 -16.82
CA TYR A 610 17.59 4.08 -17.59
C TYR A 610 16.64 4.04 -18.78
N ARG A 611 15.52 4.78 -18.72
CA ARG A 611 14.54 4.86 -19.80
C ARG A 611 14.51 6.22 -20.50
N HIS A 612 15.45 7.09 -20.12
CA HIS A 612 15.64 8.41 -20.71
C HIS A 612 14.36 9.28 -20.78
N VAL A 613 13.40 9.04 -19.88
CA VAL A 613 12.17 9.82 -19.82
C VAL A 613 12.53 11.29 -19.54
N PRO A 614 12.03 12.24 -20.34
CA PRO A 614 12.28 13.66 -20.15
C PRO A 614 11.85 14.14 -18.75
N PRO A 615 12.62 15.05 -18.13
CA PRO A 615 12.41 15.44 -16.75
C PRO A 615 11.04 16.11 -16.52
N GLU A 616 10.52 16.82 -17.51
CA GLU A 616 9.18 17.42 -17.50
C GLU A 616 8.06 16.38 -17.49
N VAL A 617 8.23 15.26 -18.19
CA VAL A 617 7.28 14.13 -18.16
C VAL A 617 7.30 13.47 -16.79
N VAL A 618 8.50 13.18 -16.26
CA VAL A 618 8.67 12.67 -14.89
C VAL A 618 8.05 13.61 -13.86
N ALA A 619 8.31 14.91 -13.97
CA ALA A 619 7.78 15.90 -13.05
C ALA A 619 6.24 15.97 -13.12
N HIS A 620 5.65 15.98 -14.31
CA HIS A 620 4.21 16.21 -14.49
C HIS A 620 3.37 14.95 -14.26
N PHE A 621 3.71 13.83 -14.91
CA PHE A 621 2.86 12.63 -14.95
C PHE A 621 3.22 11.56 -13.93
N PHE A 622 4.43 11.59 -13.37
CA PHE A 622 4.90 10.60 -12.40
C PHE A 622 5.11 11.19 -11.01
N LEU A 623 5.53 12.46 -10.94
CA LEU A 623 5.73 13.16 -9.67
C LEU A 623 4.62 14.18 -9.38
N HIS A 624 3.78 14.51 -10.35
CA HIS A 624 2.65 15.43 -10.19
C HIS A 624 3.08 16.76 -9.55
N HIS A 625 4.21 17.27 -10.02
CA HIS A 625 4.69 18.61 -9.74
C HIS A 625 3.99 19.57 -10.70
N HIS A 626 3.59 20.74 -10.20
CA HIS A 626 3.12 21.81 -11.05
C HIS A 626 4.29 22.33 -11.89
N LEU A 627 4.20 22.17 -13.21
CA LEU A 627 5.13 22.80 -14.14
C LEU A 627 4.78 24.29 -14.27
N GLN A 628 5.83 25.10 -14.40
CA GLN A 628 5.90 26.57 -14.30
C GLN A 628 4.86 27.36 -15.12
N GLU A 629 4.42 26.82 -16.26
CA GLU A 629 3.67 27.58 -17.28
C GLU A 629 2.17 27.74 -17.00
N LEU A 630 1.57 26.96 -16.10
CA LEU A 630 0.14 27.01 -15.82
C LEU A 630 -0.25 27.97 -14.68
N THR A 631 0.70 28.56 -13.95
CA THR A 631 0.40 29.29 -12.70
C THR A 631 1.14 30.63 -12.47
N GLY A 632 2.02 31.05 -13.39
CA GLY A 632 2.67 32.36 -13.32
C GLY A 632 3.56 32.60 -12.08
N ARG A 633 3.98 31.55 -11.37
CA ARG A 633 4.92 31.64 -10.23
C ARG A 633 6.09 30.69 -10.45
N ALA A 634 7.31 31.18 -10.22
CA ALA A 634 8.55 30.44 -10.48
C ALA A 634 8.73 29.23 -9.53
N PRO A 635 8.75 27.97 -10.02
CA PRO A 635 9.39 26.88 -9.34
C PRO A 635 10.90 27.08 -9.33
N THR A 636 11.50 27.01 -8.15
CA THR A 636 12.94 26.72 -8.01
C THR A 636 13.17 25.25 -8.36
N LEU A 637 13.27 24.94 -9.65
CA LEU A 637 13.97 23.75 -10.12
C LEU A 637 15.48 24.05 -10.07
N PRO A 638 16.35 23.14 -9.61
CA PRO A 638 17.79 23.34 -9.68
C PRO A 638 18.24 23.59 -11.13
N GLU A 639 19.21 24.48 -11.30
CA GLU A 639 19.78 25.09 -12.52
C GLU A 639 20.31 24.14 -13.61
N VAL A 640 19.98 22.84 -13.56
CA VAL A 640 20.32 21.84 -14.59
C VAL A 640 19.09 21.43 -15.42
N SER A 641 18.03 22.26 -15.41
CA SER A 641 16.77 22.00 -16.14
C SER A 641 16.41 23.10 -17.14
N GLU A 642 17.29 24.08 -17.38
CA GLU A 642 17.15 25.06 -18.46
C GLU A 642 17.97 24.63 -19.68
N TYR A 643 17.49 23.60 -20.37
CA TYR A 643 17.64 23.48 -21.83
C TYR A 643 16.70 22.37 -22.30
N TYR A 644 16.10 22.54 -23.47
CA TYR A 644 15.04 21.75 -24.14
C TYR A 644 13.60 22.25 -23.92
N THR A 645 13.02 22.64 -25.06
CA THR A 645 11.64 23.05 -25.34
C THR A 645 10.61 22.13 -24.68
N LEU A 646 9.56 22.71 -24.08
CA LEU A 646 8.48 21.95 -23.46
C LEU A 646 7.78 21.07 -24.48
N LEU A 647 7.77 19.76 -24.22
CA LEU A 647 7.07 18.79 -25.05
C LEU A 647 5.56 19.08 -25.12
N THR A 648 4.98 18.94 -26.31
CA THR A 648 3.52 18.98 -26.49
C THR A 648 2.85 17.84 -25.71
N GLU A 649 1.55 17.95 -25.44
CA GLU A 649 0.80 16.89 -24.72
C GLU A 649 0.91 15.54 -25.45
N GLU A 650 0.80 15.54 -26.79
CA GLU A 650 0.97 14.36 -27.65
C GLU A 650 2.36 13.71 -27.49
N GLN A 651 3.42 14.52 -27.48
CA GLN A 651 4.79 14.04 -27.26
C GLN A 651 4.96 13.45 -25.86
N ARG A 652 4.34 14.05 -24.83
CA ARG A 652 4.36 13.51 -23.46
C ARG A 652 3.63 12.17 -23.36
N PHE A 653 2.49 12.01 -24.04
CA PHE A 653 1.79 10.72 -24.12
C PHE A 653 2.58 9.66 -24.88
N ALA A 654 3.30 10.04 -25.94
CA ALA A 654 4.18 9.12 -26.67
C ALA A 654 5.27 8.53 -25.77
N VAL A 655 5.94 9.39 -24.99
CA VAL A 655 6.93 8.97 -24.00
C VAL A 655 6.31 8.05 -22.95
N ILE A 656 5.13 8.40 -22.42
CA ILE A 656 4.44 7.57 -21.41
C ILE A 656 4.06 6.21 -21.98
N SER A 657 3.55 6.15 -23.21
CA SER A 657 3.20 4.87 -23.82
C SER A 657 4.42 3.97 -23.96
N THR A 658 5.53 4.51 -24.47
CA THR A 658 6.80 3.78 -24.61
C THR A 658 7.28 3.28 -23.25
N ASP A 659 7.23 4.14 -22.24
CA ASP A 659 7.59 3.82 -20.85
C ASP A 659 6.71 2.69 -20.28
N LEU A 660 5.41 2.70 -20.52
CA LEU A 660 4.49 1.67 -20.04
C LEU A 660 4.66 0.34 -20.78
N ASP A 661 4.93 0.37 -22.09
CA ASP A 661 5.23 -0.81 -22.89
C ASP A 661 6.55 -1.46 -22.42
N GLU A 662 7.61 -0.67 -22.16
CA GLU A 662 8.85 -1.19 -21.58
C GLU A 662 8.67 -1.75 -20.16
N GLN A 663 7.77 -1.19 -19.34
CA GLN A 663 7.44 -1.77 -18.03
C GLN A 663 6.81 -3.15 -18.17
N GLU A 664 5.92 -3.32 -19.14
CA GLU A 664 5.32 -4.61 -19.45
C GLU A 664 6.39 -5.59 -19.92
N GLU A 665 7.31 -5.19 -20.79
CA GLU A 665 8.45 -6.04 -21.18
C GLU A 665 9.28 -6.47 -19.97
N LEU A 666 9.62 -5.54 -19.07
CA LEU A 666 10.34 -5.86 -17.84
C LEU A 666 9.56 -6.80 -16.91
N ASP A 667 8.24 -6.66 -16.85
CA ASP A 667 7.39 -7.57 -16.10
C ASP A 667 7.55 -9.01 -16.64
N HIS A 668 7.76 -9.18 -17.95
CA HIS A 668 7.92 -10.46 -18.62
C HIS A 668 9.38 -10.98 -18.75
N ALA A 669 10.40 -10.13 -18.65
CA ALA A 669 11.76 -10.41 -19.16
C ALA A 669 12.74 -11.18 -18.24
N LEU A 670 12.44 -11.53 -16.98
CA LEU A 670 13.39 -12.33 -16.14
C LEU A 670 12.81 -13.64 -15.60
N LEU A 671 11.78 -14.22 -16.23
CA LEU A 671 11.30 -15.55 -15.86
C LEU A 671 11.98 -16.63 -16.69
N GLN A 672 13.15 -17.09 -16.25
CA GLN A 672 13.50 -18.50 -16.44
C GLN A 672 12.80 -19.31 -15.34
N MET A 673 11.49 -19.48 -15.47
CA MET A 673 10.79 -20.55 -14.76
C MET A 673 10.42 -21.57 -15.81
N SER A 674 10.97 -22.77 -15.68
CA SER A 674 10.52 -23.90 -16.48
C SER A 674 9.01 -24.05 -16.27
N PRO A 675 8.22 -24.13 -17.35
CA PRO A 675 6.79 -24.43 -17.24
C PRO A 675 6.60 -25.72 -16.45
N THR A 676 5.50 -25.83 -15.72
CA THR A 676 5.05 -27.09 -15.10
C THR A 676 4.11 -27.84 -16.04
N THR A 677 3.87 -29.14 -15.79
CA THR A 677 2.90 -29.93 -16.57
C THR A 677 1.51 -29.31 -16.51
N ARG A 678 1.14 -28.71 -15.36
CA ARG A 678 -0.10 -27.95 -15.19
C ARG A 678 -0.15 -26.70 -16.07
N ASP A 679 0.98 -26.01 -16.27
CA ASP A 679 1.05 -24.87 -17.19
C ASP A 679 0.80 -25.31 -18.65
N LEU A 680 1.26 -26.51 -19.04
CA LEU A 680 0.97 -27.09 -20.36
C LEU A 680 -0.53 -27.46 -20.50
N GLU A 681 -1.16 -27.99 -19.45
CA GLU A 681 -2.59 -28.31 -19.42
C GLU A 681 -3.46 -27.04 -19.48
N GLN A 682 -3.13 -26.00 -18.71
CA GLN A 682 -3.82 -24.72 -18.76
C GLN A 682 -3.65 -24.06 -20.14
N LYS A 683 -2.45 -24.11 -20.71
CA LYS A 683 -2.22 -23.68 -22.10
C LYS A 683 -3.13 -24.44 -23.07
N ASN A 684 -3.30 -25.76 -22.91
CA ASN A 684 -4.22 -26.55 -23.73
C ASN A 684 -5.68 -26.10 -23.57
N ALA A 685 -6.14 -25.81 -22.35
CA ALA A 685 -7.49 -25.31 -22.10
C ALA A 685 -7.72 -23.92 -22.74
N ASP A 686 -6.76 -23.01 -22.60
CA ASP A 686 -6.81 -21.67 -23.21
C ASP A 686 -6.82 -21.75 -24.75
N LEU A 687 -6.03 -22.67 -25.30
CA LEU A 687 -5.98 -22.95 -26.74
C LEU A 687 -7.30 -23.48 -27.29
N GLN A 688 -7.92 -24.40 -26.56
CA GLN A 688 -9.21 -24.95 -26.92
C GLN A 688 -10.28 -23.85 -26.95
N ALA A 689 -10.31 -22.99 -25.93
CA ALA A 689 -11.23 -21.86 -25.86
C ALA A 689 -11.05 -20.87 -27.04
N VAL A 690 -9.79 -20.58 -27.41
CA VAL A 690 -9.49 -19.72 -28.58
C VAL A 690 -9.96 -20.36 -29.89
N TYR A 691 -9.69 -21.65 -30.09
CA TYR A 691 -10.13 -22.36 -31.29
C TYR A 691 -11.66 -22.45 -31.37
N GLU A 692 -12.35 -22.61 -30.25
CA GLU A 692 -13.82 -22.60 -30.20
C GLU A 692 -14.41 -21.25 -30.64
N ILE A 693 -13.71 -20.15 -30.39
CA ILE A 693 -14.14 -18.80 -30.79
C ILE A 693 -13.85 -18.54 -32.27
N TRP A 694 -12.65 -18.89 -32.76
CA TRP A 694 -12.14 -18.44 -34.06
C TRP A 694 -12.06 -19.53 -35.13
N HIS A 695 -12.27 -20.80 -34.76
CA HIS A 695 -12.20 -22.00 -35.60
C HIS A 695 -10.93 -22.12 -36.46
N SER A 696 -9.84 -21.47 -36.06
CA SER A 696 -8.57 -21.47 -36.80
C SER A 696 -7.40 -21.03 -35.91
N LEU A 697 -6.20 -21.51 -36.24
CA LEU A 697 -4.91 -21.07 -35.69
C LEU A 697 -3.99 -20.70 -36.87
N HIS A 698 -3.29 -19.57 -36.82
CA HIS A 698 -2.38 -19.19 -37.91
C HIS A 698 -0.95 -19.68 -37.68
N PRO A 699 -0.25 -20.22 -38.68
CA PRO A 699 1.13 -20.65 -38.52
C PRO A 699 2.10 -19.48 -38.32
N THR A 700 3.13 -19.70 -37.50
CA THR A 700 4.23 -18.77 -37.19
C THR A 700 5.58 -19.49 -37.31
N ALA A 701 6.70 -18.77 -37.15
CA ALA A 701 8.05 -19.35 -37.30
C ALA A 701 8.36 -20.44 -36.27
N PHE A 702 7.73 -20.41 -35.09
CA PHE A 702 7.98 -21.34 -34.00
C PHE A 702 6.72 -22.08 -33.51
N GLY A 703 5.60 -21.92 -34.21
CA GLY A 703 4.41 -22.72 -33.98
C GLY A 703 3.17 -22.11 -34.58
N ASN A 704 2.18 -21.74 -33.77
CA ASN A 704 0.90 -21.18 -34.21
C ASN A 704 0.56 -19.88 -33.45
N CYS A 705 -0.43 -19.15 -33.92
CA CYS A 705 -0.95 -17.92 -33.35
C CYS A 705 -2.43 -18.10 -33.05
N GLY A 706 -2.82 -17.91 -31.79
CA GLY A 706 -4.19 -17.95 -31.30
C GLY A 706 -4.96 -16.64 -31.49
N CYS A 707 -4.44 -15.69 -32.26
CA CYS A 707 -5.11 -14.42 -32.53
C CYS A 707 -5.11 -14.12 -34.05
N PRO A 708 -6.03 -14.74 -34.82
CA PRO A 708 -6.12 -14.55 -36.27
C PRO A 708 -6.33 -13.08 -36.65
N GLY A 709 -5.42 -12.53 -37.48
CA GLY A 709 -5.63 -11.24 -38.17
C GLY A 709 -5.56 -9.97 -37.33
N LEU A 710 -5.27 -10.05 -36.02
CA LEU A 710 -5.28 -8.90 -35.09
C LEU A 710 -3.91 -8.61 -34.46
N CYS A 711 -2.81 -9.13 -35.04
CA CYS A 711 -1.47 -8.95 -34.49
C CYS A 711 -1.09 -7.45 -34.43
N PRO A 712 -0.88 -6.87 -33.23
CA PRO A 712 -0.60 -5.43 -33.08
C PRO A 712 0.88 -5.07 -33.32
N ARG A 713 1.74 -6.07 -33.54
CA ARG A 713 3.19 -5.87 -33.78
C ARG A 713 3.40 -5.40 -35.21
N GLU A 714 4.33 -4.50 -35.48
CA GLU A 714 4.64 -4.02 -36.83
C GLU A 714 5.82 -4.77 -37.46
N THR A 715 6.82 -5.15 -36.66
CA THR A 715 8.01 -5.91 -37.04
C THR A 715 8.08 -7.25 -36.31
N ASP A 716 8.91 -8.17 -36.80
CA ASP A 716 9.11 -9.52 -36.24
C ASP A 716 7.81 -10.33 -36.05
N ARG A 717 6.77 -10.02 -36.85
CA ARG A 717 5.44 -10.65 -36.80
C ARG A 717 5.48 -12.16 -36.98
N SER A 718 6.46 -12.66 -37.71
CA SER A 718 6.66 -14.08 -37.97
C SER A 718 7.29 -14.80 -36.77
N LEU A 719 8.08 -14.11 -35.95
CA LEU A 719 8.86 -14.71 -34.86
C LEU A 719 8.05 -14.84 -33.57
N CYS A 720 7.05 -13.98 -33.33
CA CYS A 720 6.13 -14.08 -32.19
C CYS A 720 6.78 -14.19 -30.79
N LEU A 721 8.06 -13.85 -30.64
CA LEU A 721 8.81 -13.96 -29.38
C LEU A 721 8.15 -13.15 -28.27
N GLY A 722 7.90 -13.78 -27.11
CA GLY A 722 7.24 -13.15 -25.97
C GLY A 722 5.77 -12.74 -26.21
N CYS A 723 5.09 -13.30 -27.22
CA CYS A 723 3.67 -13.04 -27.46
C CYS A 723 2.80 -14.03 -26.66
N SER A 724 1.86 -13.54 -25.85
CA SER A 724 0.94 -14.37 -25.07
C SER A 724 -0.03 -15.19 -25.93
N TYR A 725 -0.20 -14.81 -27.21
CA TYR A 725 -1.03 -15.53 -28.17
C TYR A 725 -0.21 -16.49 -29.05
N HIS A 726 1.11 -16.58 -28.83
CA HIS A 726 1.95 -17.53 -29.52
C HIS A 726 1.84 -18.91 -28.88
N ILE A 727 1.80 -19.91 -29.74
CA ILE A 727 1.60 -21.30 -29.40
C ILE A 727 2.84 -22.01 -29.92
N GLU A 728 3.67 -22.53 -29.01
CA GLU A 728 4.89 -23.21 -29.38
C GLU A 728 4.58 -24.56 -30.05
N ASP A 729 5.26 -24.85 -31.16
CA ASP A 729 5.21 -26.14 -31.84
C ASP A 729 6.55 -26.86 -31.65
N PRO A 730 6.58 -27.98 -30.90
CA PRO A 730 7.82 -28.67 -30.60
C PRO A 730 8.55 -29.19 -31.85
N GLU A 731 7.83 -29.40 -32.97
CA GLU A 731 8.45 -29.80 -34.24
C GLU A 731 9.35 -28.70 -34.83
N LYS A 732 9.17 -27.44 -34.39
CA LYS A 732 9.95 -26.27 -34.82
C LYS A 732 11.12 -25.93 -33.88
N LEU A 733 11.43 -26.80 -32.90
CA LEU A 733 12.54 -26.61 -31.97
C LEU A 733 13.89 -26.35 -32.67
N GLY A 734 14.15 -27.03 -33.79
CA GLY A 734 15.36 -26.81 -34.59
C GLY A 734 15.49 -25.36 -35.10
N ALA A 735 14.38 -24.75 -35.53
CA ALA A 735 14.38 -23.36 -35.97
C ALA A 735 14.63 -22.40 -34.79
N ALA A 736 14.04 -22.66 -33.62
CA ALA A 736 14.25 -21.86 -32.42
C ALA A 736 15.73 -21.82 -32.00
N LEU A 737 16.40 -22.98 -32.03
CA LEU A 737 17.83 -23.10 -31.69
C LEU A 737 18.74 -22.28 -32.63
N VAL A 738 18.43 -22.25 -33.93
CA VAL A 738 19.19 -21.45 -34.92
C VAL A 738 19.05 -19.96 -34.64
N TRP A 739 17.82 -19.47 -34.47
CA TRP A 739 17.57 -18.06 -34.15
C TRP A 739 18.21 -17.64 -32.82
N ARG A 740 18.25 -18.54 -31.83
CA ARG A 740 18.87 -18.28 -30.53
C ARG A 740 20.37 -18.06 -30.68
N ALA A 741 21.05 -18.87 -31.48
CA ALA A 741 22.48 -18.71 -31.78
C ALA A 741 22.77 -17.40 -32.52
N ASP A 742 21.92 -17.01 -33.47
CA ASP A 742 22.09 -15.76 -34.23
C ASP A 742 21.93 -14.51 -33.36
N TYR A 743 20.94 -14.47 -32.47
CA TYR A 743 20.77 -13.34 -31.55
C TYR A 743 21.85 -13.28 -30.46
N ALA A 744 22.37 -14.43 -30.01
CA ALA A 744 23.50 -14.44 -29.07
C ALA A 744 24.76 -13.82 -29.71
N LYS A 745 25.04 -14.17 -30.97
CA LYS A 745 26.14 -13.59 -31.73
C LYS A 745 25.95 -12.09 -32.00
N GLN A 746 24.73 -11.65 -32.29
CA GLN A 746 24.43 -10.22 -32.45
C GLN A 746 24.65 -9.44 -31.15
N ALA A 747 24.29 -10.00 -30.00
CA ALA A 747 24.54 -9.36 -28.70
C ALA A 747 26.03 -9.09 -28.49
N GLU A 748 26.89 -10.08 -28.72
CA GLU A 748 28.35 -9.95 -28.60
C GLU A 748 28.92 -8.88 -29.54
N VAL A 749 28.43 -8.83 -30.79
CA VAL A 749 28.85 -7.83 -31.78
C VAL A 749 28.46 -6.42 -31.33
N PHE A 750 27.24 -6.22 -30.82
CA PHE A 750 26.80 -4.91 -30.35
C PHE A 750 27.58 -4.44 -29.11
N GLU A 751 27.98 -5.34 -28.23
CA GLU A 751 28.84 -5.00 -27.09
C GLU A 751 30.24 -4.58 -27.51
N ALA A 752 30.85 -5.32 -28.44
CA ALA A 752 32.16 -4.97 -28.99
C ALA A 752 32.16 -3.59 -29.67
N GLN A 753 31.00 -3.15 -30.16
CA GLN A 753 30.79 -1.83 -30.77
C GLN A 753 30.42 -0.73 -29.76
N GLY A 754 30.30 -1.04 -28.47
CA GLY A 754 29.89 -0.10 -27.44
C GLY A 754 28.39 0.23 -27.45
N ASN A 755 27.57 -0.53 -28.19
CA ASN A 755 26.12 -0.34 -28.30
C ASN A 755 25.37 -1.21 -27.27
N ALA A 756 25.37 -0.74 -26.03
CA ALA A 756 24.79 -1.46 -24.90
C ALA A 756 23.26 -1.69 -25.00
N ILE A 757 22.54 -0.88 -25.80
CA ILE A 757 21.08 -0.99 -25.96
C ILE A 757 20.75 -2.14 -26.92
N ASP A 758 21.39 -2.19 -28.09
CA ASP A 758 21.13 -3.25 -29.06
C ASP A 758 21.67 -4.60 -28.59
N ALA A 759 22.79 -4.59 -27.85
CA ALA A 759 23.27 -5.78 -27.14
C ALA A 759 22.23 -6.32 -26.14
N ARG A 760 21.58 -5.42 -25.40
CA ARG A 760 20.52 -5.78 -24.44
C ARG A 760 19.28 -6.31 -25.17
N GLN A 761 18.84 -5.68 -26.25
CA GLN A 761 17.70 -6.16 -27.06
C GLN A 761 17.96 -7.54 -27.67
N ALA A 762 19.17 -7.78 -28.18
CA ALA A 762 19.56 -9.09 -28.70
C ALA A 762 19.55 -10.16 -27.59
N ARG A 763 20.03 -9.85 -26.37
CA ARG A 763 19.93 -10.75 -25.21
C ARG A 763 18.50 -11.05 -24.78
N ILE A 764 17.60 -10.06 -24.84
CA ILE A 764 16.18 -10.26 -24.56
C ILE A 764 15.57 -11.26 -25.56
N LYS A 765 15.94 -11.15 -26.84
CA LYS A 765 15.51 -12.12 -27.86
C LYS A 765 16.08 -13.52 -27.61
N VAL A 766 17.34 -13.62 -27.17
CA VAL A 766 17.93 -14.90 -26.71
C VAL A 766 17.12 -15.47 -25.56
N GLN A 767 16.75 -14.65 -24.57
CA GLN A 767 15.97 -15.10 -23.42
C GLN A 767 14.59 -15.61 -23.82
N PHE A 768 13.84 -14.88 -24.67
CA PHE A 768 12.55 -15.36 -25.17
C PHE A 768 12.67 -16.68 -25.95
N LEU A 769 13.77 -16.85 -26.69
CA LEU A 769 14.04 -18.09 -27.41
C LEU A 769 14.39 -19.23 -26.44
N ASP A 770 15.17 -18.96 -25.38
CA ASP A 770 15.50 -19.95 -24.34
C ASP A 770 14.23 -20.40 -23.59
N ASP A 771 13.32 -19.48 -23.24
CA ASP A 771 12.03 -19.81 -22.60
C ASP A 771 11.16 -20.70 -23.50
N MET A 772 11.04 -20.32 -24.77
CA MET A 772 10.29 -21.07 -25.77
C MET A 772 10.89 -22.45 -26.04
N ILE A 773 12.22 -22.55 -26.11
CA ILE A 773 12.94 -23.83 -26.23
C ILE A 773 12.65 -24.73 -25.04
N ASN A 774 12.59 -24.18 -23.83
CA ASN A 774 12.26 -24.96 -22.62
C ASN A 774 10.82 -25.49 -22.67
N VAL A 775 9.85 -24.67 -23.11
CA VAL A 775 8.47 -25.14 -23.35
C VAL A 775 8.45 -26.27 -24.37
N MET A 776 9.10 -26.10 -25.52
CA MET A 776 9.12 -27.09 -26.60
C MET A 776 9.77 -28.42 -26.15
N ARG A 777 10.86 -28.36 -25.38
CA ARG A 777 11.51 -29.57 -24.84
C ARG A 777 10.59 -30.31 -23.87
N MET A 778 9.93 -29.58 -22.98
CA MET A 778 8.97 -30.17 -22.04
C MET A 778 7.79 -30.81 -22.77
N GLN A 779 7.26 -30.17 -23.80
CA GLN A 779 6.20 -30.74 -24.65
C GLN A 779 6.66 -32.06 -25.29
N LEU A 780 7.88 -32.12 -25.83
CA LEU A 780 8.45 -33.37 -26.40
C LEU A 780 8.60 -34.47 -25.34
N GLU A 781 9.06 -34.12 -24.14
CA GLU A 781 9.23 -35.06 -23.02
C GLU A 781 7.88 -35.64 -22.59
N GLU A 782 6.87 -34.80 -22.36
CA GLU A 782 5.54 -35.22 -21.93
C GLU A 782 4.76 -35.95 -23.04
N GLU A 783 4.95 -35.59 -24.32
CA GLU A 783 4.44 -36.33 -25.47
C GLU A 783 5.06 -37.73 -25.56
N SER A 784 6.38 -37.83 -25.40
CA SER A 784 7.09 -39.13 -25.43
C SER A 784 6.67 -40.06 -24.30
N ALA A 785 6.25 -39.48 -23.17
CA ALA A 785 5.73 -40.20 -22.02
C ALA A 785 4.22 -40.48 -22.10
N GLY A 786 3.53 -40.01 -23.15
CA GLY A 786 2.09 -40.20 -23.35
C GLY A 786 1.19 -39.46 -22.37
N ARG A 787 1.72 -38.48 -21.62
CA ARG A 787 0.98 -37.72 -20.60
C ARG A 787 0.37 -36.43 -21.12
N TYR A 788 0.87 -35.92 -22.23
CA TYR A 788 0.45 -34.66 -22.83
C TYR A 788 0.38 -34.78 -24.34
N ILE A 789 -0.66 -34.23 -24.94
CA ILE A 789 -0.76 -34.02 -26.39
C ILE A 789 -1.19 -32.56 -26.59
N PRO A 790 -0.43 -31.74 -27.33
CA PRO A 790 -0.83 -30.38 -27.63
C PRO A 790 -2.17 -30.34 -28.36
N VAL A 791 -3.10 -29.49 -27.89
CA VAL A 791 -4.46 -29.41 -28.44
C VAL A 791 -4.47 -29.19 -29.96
N PHE A 792 -3.55 -28.36 -30.49
CA PHE A 792 -3.48 -28.13 -31.94
C PHE A 792 -3.14 -29.38 -32.79
N LYS A 793 -2.59 -30.45 -32.20
CA LYS A 793 -2.36 -31.73 -32.91
C LYS A 793 -3.64 -32.59 -33.02
N VAL A 794 -4.62 -32.36 -32.14
CA VAL A 794 -5.90 -33.10 -32.07
C VAL A 794 -7.08 -32.30 -32.63
N LEU A 795 -6.93 -30.99 -32.83
CA LEU A 795 -7.94 -30.16 -33.48
C LEU A 795 -8.10 -30.53 -34.97
N PRO A 796 -9.34 -30.51 -35.51
CA PRO A 796 -9.58 -30.80 -36.93
C PRO A 796 -8.96 -29.70 -37.79
N SER A 797 -7.84 -30.01 -38.46
CA SER A 797 -7.19 -29.08 -39.38
C SER A 797 -7.98 -28.97 -40.69
N PRO A 798 -8.29 -27.76 -41.20
CA PRO A 798 -8.85 -27.58 -42.54
C PRO A 798 -7.90 -28.05 -43.67
N HIS A 799 -6.63 -28.33 -43.35
CA HIS A 799 -5.63 -28.81 -44.32
C HIS A 799 -5.38 -30.33 -44.28
N ARG A 800 -5.78 -31.06 -43.21
CA ARG A 800 -5.62 -32.53 -43.16
C ARG A 800 -6.64 -33.29 -44.03
N GLN A 801 -7.74 -32.67 -44.41
CA GLN A 801 -8.74 -33.28 -45.30
C GLN A 801 -8.32 -33.30 -46.77
N LEU A 802 -7.25 -32.60 -47.16
CA LEU A 802 -6.77 -32.58 -48.54
C LEU A 802 -5.74 -33.68 -48.85
N GLU A 803 -5.07 -34.25 -47.84
CA GLU A 803 -4.13 -35.35 -48.06
C GLU A 803 -4.84 -36.71 -48.12
N VAL A 804 -5.95 -36.90 -47.39
CA VAL A 804 -6.72 -38.15 -47.40
C VAL A 804 -7.55 -38.33 -48.69
N CYS A 805 -7.78 -37.25 -49.45
CA CYS A 805 -8.48 -37.32 -50.74
C CYS A 805 -7.57 -37.59 -51.94
N ASN A 806 -6.23 -37.57 -51.79
CA ASN A 806 -5.29 -37.77 -52.89
C ASN A 806 -4.60 -39.16 -52.91
N GLU A 807 -4.90 -40.06 -51.96
CA GLU A 807 -4.40 -41.45 -51.98
C GLU A 807 -5.44 -42.47 -52.50
N ASN A 808 -6.60 -42.00 -52.98
CA ASN A 808 -7.63 -42.86 -53.61
C ASN A 808 -7.90 -42.56 -55.10
N GLU A 809 -7.10 -41.71 -55.75
CA GLU A 809 -7.08 -41.58 -57.22
C GLU A 809 -5.62 -41.53 -57.72
N GLY A 810 -5.04 -42.72 -57.89
CA GLY A 810 -3.72 -42.96 -58.46
C GLY A 810 -3.45 -44.43 -58.67
#